data_AF-A0A3D5A221-F1
#
_entry.id   AF-A0A3D5A221-F1
#
_cell.length_a   1.000
_cell.length_b   1.000
_cell.length_c   1.000
_cell.angle_alpha   90.00
_cell.angle_beta   90.00
_cell.angle_gamma   90.00
#
_symmetry.space_group_name_H-M   'P 1'
#
loop_
_entity.id
_entity.type
_entity.pdbx_description
1 polymer ?
#
loop_
_entity_poly.entity_id
_entity_poly.type
_entity_poly.pdbx_seq_one_letter_code
_entity_poly.pdbx_strand_id
1 'polypeptide(L)'
;MDYSALELTGNGHTQDSFSLALQAAARVLGREGDYPAIYCLSSNAFSPAIFPPEDCVAWWHVEGSLAHMALGTACGAIGLKARELPLPSRPADHEKETWARYRADAAPVVRDALDRGEVVLTSGGWRAVQEHGFVPWCYAGIITEVMPDGEMVGACLNGRTDNVCDYPMRGEAWGLSACEPSLSREQTDLRMLHNAVLRIRGEGPYARTEYAAYGLDAMDVWIAKMEQLPFCGPCFESAPDRVWTCALDNSNTTAAGAATAAHYLRERAASLPEAARPHLEQAADCYERIAELLRPSMTEGSGQHCRAFIGNLEGQQAHAADVLRPVRQELAAAADAMEAALLASYPKSALLHDVPAGGHCNSYAGGLAVILNHAGTQADYDTIMGDSGQAFILQSERGRPVIEGAVDVGWWPMASWGLSMRLDFLGHALGRRIRKVNGTIDAYYADAAGHYRDRFELEVKSSIAEGRPLLAEHDTFFIVAGYDAQEPPLLGDWALRDARREPVRIHEHPWGLVVLGDEITPLDRRQADIEALRHALALARDRAGAPPRCFTGRKSYRLWTEALRDTEHLGQARWQSNMCLHLGINRRAASAYVRKMATRHPEEIATHLNAAAALFEQVLEQLSTADISTETMGTQEGRERLAKLVERIAVADRRGFAEIETALAAADGGGPVSAQP
;
A
#
# COMPACT_ATOMS: atom_id res chain seq x y z
N MET A 1 6.26 19.12 26.29
CA MET A 1 6.11 17.74 26.80
C MET A 1 7.21 17.47 27.81
N ASP A 2 6.96 16.70 28.86
CA ASP A 2 8.01 16.32 29.82
C ASP A 2 8.66 15.00 29.39
N TYR A 3 9.85 15.08 28.80
CA TYR A 3 10.63 13.91 28.39
C TYR A 3 11.48 13.32 29.54
N SER A 4 11.34 13.78 30.78
CA SER A 4 12.09 13.23 31.92
C SER A 4 11.77 11.75 32.20
N ALA A 5 10.59 11.28 31.77
CA ALA A 5 10.17 9.88 31.86
C ALA A 5 10.64 9.02 30.65
N LEU A 6 11.34 9.61 29.67
CA LEU A 6 11.80 8.89 28.49
C LEU A 6 13.01 8.02 28.83
N GLU A 7 12.76 6.72 28.93
CA GLU A 7 13.80 5.70 29.03
C GLU A 7 13.67 4.74 27.85
N LEU A 8 14.62 4.82 26.92
CA LEU A 8 14.70 3.94 25.76
C LEU A 8 16.02 3.17 25.81
N THR A 9 16.01 2.05 26.53
CA THR A 9 17.17 1.15 26.65
C THR A 9 16.77 -0.24 26.19
N GLY A 10 17.60 -0.88 25.38
CA GLY A 10 17.36 -2.27 24.98
C GLY A 10 18.51 -2.87 24.19
N ASN A 11 18.44 -4.18 23.99
CA ASN A 11 19.39 -4.91 23.16
C ASN A 11 18.76 -5.20 21.80
N GLY A 12 19.14 -4.41 20.78
CA GLY A 12 18.64 -4.53 19.41
C GLY A 12 18.87 -5.89 18.75
N HIS A 13 19.80 -6.72 19.27
CA HIS A 13 20.04 -8.09 18.78
C HIS A 13 19.02 -9.13 19.30
N THR A 14 18.23 -8.76 20.30
CA THR A 14 17.28 -9.67 20.97
C THR A 14 15.90 -9.06 21.19
N GLN A 15 15.77 -7.75 20.95
CA GLN A 15 14.56 -6.98 21.17
C GLN A 15 14.28 -6.08 19.97
N ASP A 16 13.04 -6.12 19.51
CA ASP A 16 12.52 -5.22 18.47
C ASP A 16 12.57 -3.75 18.91
N SER A 17 13.38 -2.95 18.20
CA SER A 17 13.62 -1.54 18.52
C SER A 17 12.37 -0.68 18.43
N PHE A 18 11.49 -0.98 17.46
CA PHE A 18 10.25 -0.25 17.29
C PHE A 18 9.31 -0.43 18.47
N SER A 19 9.12 -1.67 18.92
CA SER A 19 8.22 -1.97 20.02
C SER A 19 8.70 -1.35 21.34
N LEU A 20 10.02 -1.27 21.54
CA LEU A 20 10.62 -0.52 22.65
C LEU A 20 10.39 0.99 22.52
N ALA A 21 10.61 1.55 21.33
CA ALA A 21 10.39 2.97 21.09
C ALA A 21 8.91 3.36 21.25
N LEU A 22 7.97 2.54 20.77
CA LEU A 22 6.54 2.76 20.95
C LEU A 22 6.11 2.61 22.41
N GLN A 23 6.68 1.64 23.16
CA GLN A 23 6.46 1.53 24.60
C GLN A 23 6.93 2.79 25.34
N ALA A 24 8.13 3.30 25.01
CA ALA A 24 8.68 4.51 25.60
C ALA A 24 7.81 5.74 25.27
N ALA A 25 7.34 5.85 24.02
CA ALA A 25 6.42 6.91 23.60
C ALA A 25 5.09 6.85 24.38
N ALA A 26 4.52 5.66 24.58
CA ALA A 26 3.31 5.46 25.36
C ALA A 26 3.49 5.99 26.80
N ARG A 27 4.61 5.67 27.46
CA ARG A 27 4.90 6.15 28.82
C ARG A 27 5.01 7.66 28.91
N VAL A 28 5.71 8.30 27.96
CA VAL A 28 5.81 9.77 27.88
C VAL A 28 4.42 10.42 27.71
N LEU A 29 3.51 9.75 27.00
CA LEU A 29 2.13 10.17 26.80
C LEU A 29 1.17 9.74 27.93
N GLY A 30 1.69 9.21 29.04
CA GLY A 30 0.88 8.78 30.18
C GLY A 30 0.00 7.56 29.90
N ARG A 31 0.43 6.68 29.00
CA ARG A 31 -0.21 5.40 28.67
C ARG A 31 0.64 4.22 29.12
N GLU A 32 -0.02 3.13 29.47
CA GLU A 32 0.66 1.86 29.73
C GLU A 32 0.95 1.15 28.41
N GLY A 33 2.17 0.67 28.25
CA GLY A 33 2.60 -0.13 27.11
C GLY A 33 3.33 -1.36 27.60
N ASP A 34 2.82 -2.54 27.23
CA ASP A 34 3.48 -3.82 27.47
C ASP A 34 4.31 -4.21 26.24
N TYR A 35 5.60 -4.49 26.42
CA TYR A 35 6.52 -4.74 25.31
C TYR A 35 6.14 -6.00 24.50
N PRO A 36 5.95 -7.18 25.13
CA PRO A 36 5.47 -8.37 24.43
C PRO A 36 4.18 -8.13 23.65
N ALA A 37 3.20 -7.47 24.25
CA ALA A 37 1.97 -7.14 23.55
C ALA A 37 2.22 -6.22 22.35
N ILE A 38 2.97 -5.12 22.51
CA ILE A 38 3.28 -4.20 21.41
C ILE A 38 4.04 -4.91 20.28
N TYR A 39 4.95 -5.83 20.62
CA TYR A 39 5.72 -6.60 19.63
C TYR A 39 4.86 -7.53 18.78
N CYS A 40 3.81 -8.12 19.37
CA CYS A 40 2.78 -8.84 18.62
C CYS A 40 1.86 -7.89 17.84
N LEU A 41 1.38 -6.81 18.47
CA LEU A 41 0.44 -5.86 17.85
C LEU A 41 1.04 -5.12 16.64
N SER A 42 2.36 -4.91 16.63
CA SER A 42 3.11 -4.35 15.50
C SER A 42 3.31 -5.35 14.37
N SER A 43 2.94 -6.63 14.58
CA SER A 43 3.20 -7.82 13.76
C SER A 43 4.67 -8.30 13.74
N ASN A 44 5.62 -7.55 14.29
CA ASN A 44 7.05 -7.86 14.15
C ASN A 44 7.46 -9.18 14.83
N ALA A 45 6.72 -9.64 15.86
CA ALA A 45 6.99 -10.93 16.51
C ALA A 45 6.68 -12.14 15.62
N PHE A 46 5.78 -12.00 14.64
CA PHE A 46 5.22 -13.14 13.90
C PHE A 46 6.11 -13.61 12.74
N SER A 47 6.96 -12.75 12.19
CA SER A 47 7.87 -13.15 11.13
C SER A 47 9.03 -12.16 10.92
N PRO A 48 10.19 -12.65 10.42
CA PRO A 48 11.31 -11.77 10.11
C PRO A 48 10.99 -10.85 8.93
N ALA A 49 11.73 -9.76 8.86
CA ALA A 49 11.85 -8.92 7.69
C ALA A 49 13.34 -8.76 7.37
N ILE A 50 13.68 -8.63 6.09
CA ILE A 50 15.06 -8.56 5.58
C ILE A 50 15.14 -7.47 4.52
N PHE A 51 16.24 -6.72 4.46
CA PHE A 51 16.55 -5.78 3.37
C PHE A 51 17.44 -6.47 2.31
N PRO A 52 16.89 -7.00 1.20
CA PRO A 52 17.67 -7.87 0.31
C PRO A 52 18.84 -7.19 -0.43
N PRO A 53 18.77 -5.89 -0.79
CA PRO A 53 19.92 -5.17 -1.33
C PRO A 53 21.10 -4.93 -0.39
N GLU A 54 20.94 -5.07 0.93
CA GLU A 54 22.05 -4.88 1.86
C GLU A 54 22.98 -6.09 1.84
N ASP A 55 24.23 -5.86 1.44
CA ASP A 55 25.28 -6.88 1.41
C ASP A 55 25.66 -7.36 2.82
N CYS A 56 25.50 -6.48 3.82
CA CYS A 56 25.72 -6.76 5.23
C CYS A 56 24.49 -7.40 5.89
N VAL A 57 24.54 -8.71 6.13
CA VAL A 57 23.41 -9.47 6.68
C VAL A 57 23.23 -9.33 8.20
N ALA A 58 24.07 -8.51 8.86
CA ALA A 58 24.07 -8.31 10.32
C ALA A 58 22.79 -7.64 10.84
N TRP A 59 22.15 -6.81 10.01
CA TRP A 59 21.06 -5.92 10.41
C TRP A 59 19.76 -6.19 9.67
N TRP A 60 19.70 -7.30 8.93
CA TRP A 60 18.55 -7.67 8.14
C TRP A 60 17.25 -7.65 8.96
N HIS A 61 17.28 -8.21 10.17
CA HIS A 61 16.14 -8.25 11.10
C HIS A 61 15.64 -6.86 11.53
N VAL A 62 16.48 -5.82 11.45
CA VAL A 62 16.14 -4.44 11.86
C VAL A 62 15.59 -3.65 10.68
N GLU A 63 16.30 -3.64 9.55
CA GLU A 63 16.01 -2.75 8.42
C GLU A 63 14.73 -3.10 7.67
N GLY A 64 14.39 -4.39 7.58
CA GLY A 64 13.15 -4.81 6.95
C GLY A 64 11.89 -4.41 7.73
N SER A 65 12.01 -3.95 8.99
CA SER A 65 10.86 -3.71 9.86
C SER A 65 10.18 -2.34 9.68
N LEU A 66 10.82 -1.39 8.99
CA LEU A 66 10.64 0.04 9.29
C LEU A 66 9.48 0.78 8.59
N ALA A 67 9.07 0.35 7.39
CA ALA A 67 8.12 1.10 6.56
C ALA A 67 6.64 0.66 6.66
N HIS A 68 6.35 -0.54 7.21
CA HIS A 68 5.05 -1.20 7.02
C HIS A 68 4.44 -1.77 8.30
N MET A 69 4.63 -1.08 9.43
CA MET A 69 4.18 -1.60 10.71
C MET A 69 2.68 -1.39 10.91
N ALA A 70 2.04 -2.34 11.60
CA ALA A 70 0.66 -2.25 12.07
C ALA A 70 0.50 -1.22 13.20
N LEU A 71 1.16 -0.06 13.08
CA LEU A 71 1.22 1.02 14.06
C LEU A 71 -0.18 1.49 14.45
N GLY A 72 -1.12 1.55 13.50
CA GLY A 72 -2.52 1.89 13.79
C GLY A 72 -3.18 0.91 14.78
N THR A 73 -2.94 -0.40 14.62
CA THR A 73 -3.43 -1.44 15.53
C THR A 73 -2.80 -1.32 16.91
N ALA A 74 -1.47 -1.20 16.97
CA ALA A 74 -0.75 -1.07 18.24
C ALA A 74 -1.15 0.21 19.00
N CYS A 75 -1.16 1.36 18.32
CA CYS A 75 -1.58 2.64 18.90
C CYS A 75 -3.05 2.62 19.35
N GLY A 76 -3.96 2.16 18.49
CA GLY A 76 -5.38 2.10 18.82
C GLY A 76 -5.69 1.22 20.04
N ALA A 77 -4.91 0.14 20.23
CA ALA A 77 -5.03 -0.75 21.39
C ALA A 77 -4.54 -0.10 22.70
N ILE A 78 -3.44 0.66 22.65
CA ILE A 78 -2.80 1.24 23.85
C ILE A 78 -3.23 2.69 24.13
N GLY A 79 -4.25 3.19 23.43
CA GLY A 79 -4.77 4.55 23.65
C GLY A 79 -3.85 5.65 23.10
N LEU A 80 -3.30 5.42 21.92
CA LEU A 80 -2.55 6.40 21.16
C LEU A 80 -3.18 6.62 19.79
N LYS A 81 -3.02 7.84 19.27
CA LYS A 81 -3.31 8.19 17.89
C LYS A 81 -1.99 8.47 17.18
N ALA A 82 -1.76 7.76 16.08
CA ALA A 82 -0.62 8.00 15.19
C ALA A 82 -1.03 8.87 14.00
N ARG A 83 -0.17 9.82 13.64
CA ARG A 83 -0.32 10.68 12.46
C ARG A 83 0.99 10.70 11.69
N GLU A 84 0.94 10.27 10.43
CA GLU A 84 2.13 10.33 9.57
C GLU A 84 2.54 11.79 9.37
N LEU A 85 3.83 12.07 9.55
CA LEU A 85 4.39 13.39 9.31
C LEU A 85 4.63 13.59 7.81
N PRO A 86 4.15 14.69 7.20
CA PRO A 86 4.30 14.95 5.77
C PRO A 86 5.72 15.43 5.44
N LEU A 87 6.71 14.57 5.66
CA LEU A 87 8.11 14.86 5.40
C LEU A 87 8.39 14.95 3.89
N PRO A 88 9.43 15.71 3.48
CA PRO A 88 9.88 15.72 2.09
C PRO A 88 10.25 14.31 1.61
N SER A 89 10.17 14.10 0.30
CA SER A 89 10.64 12.83 -0.30
C SER A 89 12.14 12.68 -0.11
N ARG A 90 12.57 11.44 0.15
CA ARG A 90 13.99 11.10 0.30
C ARG A 90 14.78 11.51 -0.95
N PRO A 91 15.93 12.19 -0.80
CA PRO A 91 16.86 12.41 -1.88
C PRO A 91 17.28 11.11 -2.56
N ALA A 92 17.28 11.09 -3.90
CA ALA A 92 17.78 9.94 -4.66
C ALA A 92 19.32 9.84 -4.62
N ASP A 93 20.01 10.96 -4.38
CA ASP A 93 21.46 11.02 -4.25
C ASP A 93 21.91 11.07 -2.79
N HIS A 94 23.14 10.62 -2.55
CA HIS A 94 23.79 10.71 -1.23
C HIS A 94 24.60 12.00 -1.09
N GLU A 95 24.27 13.04 -1.85
CA GLU A 95 24.99 14.30 -1.83
C GLU A 95 24.72 15.06 -0.52
N LYS A 96 25.80 15.47 0.16
CA LYS A 96 25.73 16.11 1.49
C LYS A 96 24.86 17.36 1.51
N GLU A 97 24.89 18.15 0.43
CA GLU A 97 24.09 19.37 0.29
C GLU A 97 22.58 19.05 0.15
N THR A 98 22.23 18.01 -0.61
CA THR A 98 20.85 17.55 -0.75
C THR A 98 20.27 17.08 0.58
N TRP A 99 21.07 16.33 1.37
CA TRP A 99 20.65 15.90 2.70
C TRP A 99 20.58 17.04 3.72
N ALA A 100 21.42 18.07 3.61
CA ALA A 100 21.30 19.26 4.46
C ALA A 100 20.00 20.03 4.16
N ARG A 101 19.64 20.17 2.88
CA ARG A 101 18.36 20.76 2.47
C ARG A 101 17.18 19.92 2.95
N TYR A 102 17.24 18.60 2.80
CA TYR A 102 16.23 17.67 3.32
C TYR A 102 15.95 17.90 4.82
N ARG A 103 17.00 18.00 5.64
CA ARG A 103 16.86 18.29 7.08
C ARG A 103 16.22 19.65 7.34
N ALA A 104 16.66 20.68 6.64
CA ALA A 104 16.10 22.02 6.77
C ALA A 104 14.60 22.05 6.44
N ASP A 105 14.16 21.25 5.47
CA ASP A 105 12.75 21.12 5.08
C ASP A 105 11.94 20.23 6.04
N ALA A 106 12.55 19.19 6.61
CA ALA A 106 11.90 18.29 7.58
C ALA A 106 11.75 18.91 8.98
N ALA A 107 12.73 19.69 9.42
CA ALA A 107 12.82 20.23 10.78
C ALA A 107 11.58 21.06 11.20
N PRO A 108 11.02 21.96 10.37
CA PRO A 108 9.79 22.68 10.70
C PRO A 108 8.59 21.74 10.93
N VAL A 109 8.46 20.67 10.15
CA VAL A 109 7.36 19.70 10.27
C VAL A 109 7.45 18.93 11.59
N VAL A 110 8.67 18.51 11.95
CA VAL A 110 8.94 17.81 13.21
C VAL A 110 8.74 18.74 14.40
N ARG A 111 9.24 19.97 14.34
CA ARG A 111 9.07 20.99 15.38
C ARG A 111 7.59 21.29 15.63
N ASP A 112 6.82 21.49 14.57
CA ASP A 112 5.37 21.73 14.64
C ASP A 112 4.61 20.56 15.29
N ALA A 113 5.04 19.31 15.07
CA ALA A 113 4.51 18.15 15.78
C ALA A 113 4.85 18.16 17.28
N LEU A 114 6.10 18.45 17.65
CA LEU A 114 6.51 18.58 19.04
C LEU A 114 5.78 19.74 19.76
N ASP A 115 5.58 20.86 19.08
CA ASP A 115 4.87 22.04 19.60
C ASP A 115 3.39 21.76 19.88
N ARG A 116 2.77 20.84 19.12
CA ARG A 116 1.43 20.30 19.43
C ARG A 116 1.39 19.37 20.64
N GLY A 117 2.53 19.04 21.23
CA GLY A 117 2.64 18.05 22.28
C GLY A 117 2.47 16.63 21.76
N GLU A 118 2.92 16.34 20.54
CA GLU A 118 3.05 14.96 20.04
C GLU A 118 4.44 14.39 20.38
N VAL A 119 4.53 13.07 20.58
CA VAL A 119 5.82 12.34 20.58
C VAL A 119 6.15 11.98 19.16
N VAL A 120 7.30 12.41 18.64
CA VAL A 120 7.73 12.07 17.27
C VAL A 120 8.53 10.77 17.29
N LEU A 121 7.91 9.69 16.81
CA LEU A 121 8.54 8.39 16.58
C LEU A 121 9.07 8.34 15.15
N THR A 122 10.30 7.89 14.95
CA THR A 122 10.83 7.64 13.61
C THR A 122 11.72 6.42 13.54
N SER A 123 11.67 5.74 12.39
CA SER A 123 12.56 4.64 12.06
C SER A 123 13.79 5.12 11.30
N GLY A 124 14.96 4.78 11.81
CA GLY A 124 16.24 5.03 11.16
C GLY A 124 16.71 6.48 11.16
N GLY A 125 17.84 6.71 10.46
CA GLY A 125 18.45 8.03 10.30
C GLY A 125 19.28 8.52 11.49
N TRP A 126 19.47 7.71 12.53
CA TRP A 126 20.22 8.13 13.71
C TRP A 126 21.74 8.04 13.53
N ARG A 127 22.45 9.07 14.00
CA ARG A 127 23.89 9.09 14.27
C ARG A 127 24.09 9.04 15.78
N ALA A 128 24.84 8.05 16.24
CA ALA A 128 25.25 7.92 17.64
C ALA A 128 26.74 7.60 17.70
N VAL A 129 27.43 8.17 18.68
CA VAL A 129 28.85 7.90 18.96
C VAL A 129 28.92 6.81 20.02
N GLN A 130 29.33 5.57 19.70
CA GLN A 130 29.55 4.50 20.70
C GLN A 130 30.65 3.48 20.35
N GLU A 131 31.18 2.83 21.41
CA GLU A 131 32.31 1.89 21.42
C GLU A 131 31.99 0.46 20.92
N HIS A 132 30.72 0.05 20.81
CA HIS A 132 30.35 -1.33 20.46
C HIS A 132 29.06 -1.45 19.63
N GLY A 133 29.17 -1.88 18.37
CA GLY A 133 28.13 -2.62 17.62
C GLY A 133 26.78 -1.94 17.35
N PHE A 134 26.45 -0.83 17.99
CA PHE A 134 25.21 -0.10 17.80
C PHE A 134 25.23 0.58 16.42
N VAL A 135 24.28 0.22 15.57
CA VAL A 135 24.10 0.80 14.24
C VAL A 135 22.85 1.69 14.27
N PRO A 136 22.99 2.92 14.80
CA PRO A 136 21.85 3.81 15.08
C PRO A 136 20.99 4.07 13.85
N TRP A 137 21.57 4.09 12.65
CA TRP A 137 20.88 4.54 11.44
C TRP A 137 19.72 3.64 10.99
N CYS A 138 19.59 2.41 11.49
CA CYS A 138 18.47 1.51 11.19
C CYS A 138 17.49 1.31 12.34
N TYR A 139 17.75 1.81 13.55
CA TYR A 139 16.85 1.60 14.69
C TYR A 139 15.72 2.62 14.76
N ALA A 140 14.59 2.21 15.33
CA ALA A 140 13.55 3.15 15.74
C ALA A 140 13.98 3.97 16.95
N GLY A 141 13.54 5.22 16.99
CA GLY A 141 13.83 6.15 18.08
C GLY A 141 12.79 7.27 18.19
N ILE A 142 12.95 8.12 19.20
CA ILE A 142 12.04 9.22 19.49
C ILE A 142 12.81 10.54 19.36
N ILE A 143 12.35 11.42 18.47
CA ILE A 143 12.88 12.79 18.39
C ILE A 143 12.30 13.59 19.56
N THR A 144 13.17 14.22 20.34
CA THR A 144 12.79 15.00 21.53
C THR A 144 12.94 16.51 21.31
N GLU A 145 13.81 16.93 20.40
CA GLU A 145 14.11 18.33 20.16
C GLU A 145 14.54 18.61 18.72
N VAL A 146 14.18 19.80 18.22
CA VAL A 146 14.67 20.34 16.94
C VAL A 146 15.41 21.64 17.20
N MET A 147 16.74 21.58 17.12
CA MET A 147 17.67 22.68 17.37
C MET A 147 17.43 23.88 16.44
N PRO A 148 17.86 25.10 16.79
CA PRO A 148 17.63 26.30 15.98
C PRO A 148 18.17 26.21 14.54
N ASP A 149 19.23 25.43 14.30
CA ASP A 149 19.84 25.19 12.99
C ASP A 149 19.16 24.06 12.19
N GLY A 150 18.11 23.45 12.74
CA GLY A 150 17.36 22.36 12.11
C GLY A 150 17.92 20.96 12.44
N GLU A 151 18.97 20.83 13.26
CA GLU A 151 19.40 19.53 13.75
C GLU A 151 18.32 18.91 14.66
N MET A 152 18.00 17.65 14.42
CA MET A 152 17.02 16.90 15.22
C MET A 152 17.78 15.98 16.16
N VAL A 153 17.44 15.99 17.44
CA VAL A 153 18.07 15.12 18.44
C VAL A 153 17.02 14.33 19.23
N GLY A 154 17.42 13.16 19.74
CA GLY A 154 16.47 12.27 20.39
C GLY A 154 17.06 11.02 21.02
N ALA A 155 16.13 10.16 21.45
CA ALA A 155 16.44 8.92 22.11
C ALA A 155 16.44 7.72 21.16
N CYS A 156 17.43 6.85 21.36
CA CYS A 156 17.51 5.52 20.74
C CYS A 156 17.79 4.47 21.83
N LEU A 157 17.87 3.18 21.45
CA LEU A 157 18.08 2.05 22.37
C LEU A 157 19.32 2.11 23.27
N ASN A 158 20.23 3.05 23.02
CA ASN A 158 21.42 3.24 23.82
C ASN A 158 21.20 4.04 25.11
N GLY A 159 19.95 4.43 25.40
CA GLY A 159 19.56 5.17 26.62
C GLY A 159 19.92 6.65 26.60
N ARG A 160 20.63 7.14 25.58
CA ARG A 160 20.95 8.55 25.43
C ARG A 160 19.81 9.28 24.73
N THR A 161 19.64 10.58 25.01
CA THR A 161 18.64 11.45 24.39
C THR A 161 19.24 12.52 23.47
N ASP A 162 20.56 12.49 23.25
CA ASP A 162 21.32 13.43 22.43
C ASP A 162 21.80 12.80 21.11
N ASN A 163 21.15 11.71 20.67
CA ASN A 163 21.46 11.09 19.39
C ASN A 163 20.92 11.97 18.27
N VAL A 164 21.74 12.27 17.26
CA VAL A 164 21.32 13.11 16.13
C VAL A 164 20.52 12.27 15.15
N CYS A 165 19.37 12.75 14.68
CA CYS A 165 18.60 12.15 13.59
C CYS A 165 18.84 12.96 12.31
N ASP A 166 19.56 12.38 11.35
CA ASP A 166 19.93 13.05 10.10
C ASP A 166 18.83 13.06 9.05
N TYR A 167 17.96 12.07 9.08
CA TYR A 167 16.95 11.89 8.05
C TYR A 167 15.78 11.04 8.56
N PRO A 168 14.84 11.64 9.31
CA PRO A 168 13.57 10.96 9.55
C PRO A 168 12.93 10.68 8.18
N MET A 169 12.58 9.43 7.88
CA MET A 169 12.11 9.07 6.55
C MET A 169 10.61 9.31 6.39
N ARG A 170 10.20 9.85 5.22
CA ARG A 170 8.78 9.93 4.84
C ARG A 170 8.18 8.52 4.82
N GLY A 171 6.97 8.35 5.35
CA GLY A 171 6.36 7.03 5.57
C GLY A 171 6.78 6.34 6.86
N GLU A 172 7.84 6.84 7.52
CA GLU A 172 8.45 6.21 8.69
C GLU A 172 8.56 7.15 9.90
N ALA A 173 8.04 8.37 9.80
CA ALA A 173 8.00 9.35 10.88
C ALA A 173 6.56 9.68 11.27
N TRP A 174 6.27 9.59 12.56
CA TRP A 174 4.92 9.61 13.10
C TRP A 174 4.84 10.52 14.32
N GLY A 175 3.89 11.44 14.31
CA GLY A 175 3.46 12.16 15.51
C GLY A 175 2.46 11.32 16.29
N LEU A 176 2.76 11.04 17.55
CA LEU A 176 1.92 10.25 18.45
C LEU A 176 1.29 11.15 19.50
N SER A 177 0.00 10.98 19.74
CA SER A 177 -0.75 11.70 20.78
C SER A 177 -1.58 10.75 21.62
N ALA A 178 -1.80 11.09 22.89
CA ALA A 178 -2.67 10.30 23.76
C ALA A 178 -4.13 10.45 23.32
N CYS A 179 -4.86 9.33 23.29
CA CYS A 179 -6.31 9.31 23.11
C CYS A 179 -6.92 8.14 23.89
N GLU A 180 -8.25 8.05 23.96
CA GLU A 180 -8.84 6.80 24.45
C GLU A 180 -8.55 5.65 23.46
N PRO A 181 -8.41 4.40 23.93
CA PRO A 181 -8.29 3.26 23.03
C PRO A 181 -9.41 3.25 22.00
N SER A 182 -9.04 3.27 20.73
CA SER A 182 -9.99 3.32 19.61
C SER A 182 -10.44 1.93 19.16
N LEU A 183 -9.80 0.89 19.68
CA LEU A 183 -10.11 -0.52 19.41
C LEU A 183 -10.52 -1.21 20.71
N SER A 184 -11.60 -1.98 20.64
CA SER A 184 -11.90 -2.96 21.68
C SER A 184 -10.86 -4.09 21.65
N ARG A 185 -10.73 -4.82 22.75
CA ARG A 185 -9.80 -5.96 22.84
C ARG A 185 -10.02 -6.99 21.73
N GLU A 186 -11.29 -7.31 21.43
CA GLU A 186 -11.64 -8.25 20.37
C GLU A 186 -11.20 -7.74 18.99
N GLN A 187 -11.48 -6.47 18.67
CA GLN A 187 -11.03 -5.86 17.42
C GLN A 187 -9.51 -5.82 17.31
N THR A 188 -8.82 -5.52 18.41
CA THR A 188 -7.36 -5.55 18.49
C THR A 188 -6.81 -6.95 18.18
N ASP A 189 -7.36 -7.99 18.82
CA ASP A 189 -6.89 -9.37 18.64
C ASP A 189 -7.17 -9.85 17.19
N LEU A 190 -8.33 -9.54 16.61
CA LEU A 190 -8.64 -9.85 15.20
C LEU A 190 -7.75 -9.11 14.21
N ARG A 191 -7.53 -7.80 14.39
CA ARG A 191 -6.63 -7.02 13.52
C ARG A 191 -5.19 -7.49 13.62
N MET A 192 -4.74 -7.85 14.83
CA MET A 192 -3.41 -8.42 15.05
C MET A 192 -3.25 -9.71 14.25
N LEU A 193 -4.18 -10.67 14.38
CA LEU A 193 -4.13 -11.93 13.63
C LEU A 193 -4.12 -11.70 12.11
N HIS A 194 -4.96 -10.79 11.61
CA HIS A 194 -5.01 -10.47 10.17
C HIS A 194 -3.68 -9.90 9.68
N ASN A 195 -3.11 -8.93 10.41
CA ASN A 195 -1.80 -8.36 10.07
C ASN A 195 -0.68 -9.41 10.17
N ALA A 196 -0.74 -10.33 11.14
CA ALA A 196 0.23 -11.42 11.27
C ALA A 196 0.20 -12.36 10.05
N VAL A 197 -0.99 -12.76 9.58
CA VAL A 197 -1.15 -13.57 8.36
C VAL A 197 -0.57 -12.85 7.14
N LEU A 198 -0.95 -11.57 6.94
CA LEU A 198 -0.44 -10.77 5.82
C LEU A 198 1.09 -10.64 5.88
N ARG A 199 1.66 -10.42 7.07
CA ARG A 199 3.11 -10.29 7.25
C ARG A 199 3.86 -11.59 6.95
N ILE A 200 3.34 -12.73 7.41
CA ILE A 200 3.96 -14.03 7.13
C ILE A 200 3.91 -14.34 5.63
N ARG A 201 2.78 -14.07 4.98
CA ARG A 201 2.63 -14.33 3.53
C ARG A 201 3.36 -13.31 2.65
N GLY A 202 3.77 -12.16 3.20
CA GLY A 202 4.37 -11.07 2.44
C GLY A 202 3.33 -10.41 1.52
N GLU A 203 2.15 -10.14 2.07
CA GLU A 203 0.99 -9.61 1.34
C GLU A 203 0.53 -8.26 1.90
N GLY A 204 -0.30 -7.55 1.13
CA GLY A 204 -0.85 -6.25 1.53
C GLY A 204 0.25 -5.21 1.80
N PRO A 205 0.30 -4.60 2.99
CA PRO A 205 1.37 -3.65 3.33
C PRO A 205 2.75 -4.32 3.44
N TYR A 206 2.82 -5.65 3.53
CA TYR A 206 4.08 -6.41 3.62
C TYR A 206 4.50 -7.02 2.29
N ALA A 207 3.94 -6.55 1.16
CA ALA A 207 4.37 -6.99 -0.14
C ALA A 207 5.86 -6.67 -0.36
N ARG A 208 6.58 -7.58 -1.02
CA ARG A 208 8.01 -7.39 -1.32
C ARG A 208 8.22 -6.08 -2.06
N THR A 209 9.15 -5.26 -1.56
CA THR A 209 9.62 -4.05 -2.21
C THR A 209 11.07 -4.23 -2.64
N GLU A 210 11.65 -3.22 -3.29
CA GLU A 210 13.10 -3.20 -3.50
C GLU A 210 13.87 -3.15 -2.17
N TYR A 211 13.27 -2.61 -1.10
CA TYR A 211 13.91 -2.38 0.19
C TYR A 211 13.54 -3.39 1.29
N ALA A 212 12.56 -4.26 1.07
CA ALA A 212 12.14 -5.18 2.10
C ALA A 212 11.52 -6.45 1.52
N ALA A 213 11.91 -7.58 2.10
CA ALA A 213 11.22 -8.85 2.03
C ALA A 213 10.68 -9.18 3.42
N TYR A 214 9.49 -9.77 3.50
CA TYR A 214 8.81 -10.13 4.75
C TYR A 214 8.48 -11.62 4.77
N GLY A 215 8.36 -12.19 5.97
CA GLY A 215 7.72 -13.49 6.14
C GLY A 215 8.41 -14.62 5.39
N LEU A 216 7.65 -15.37 4.60
CA LEU A 216 8.15 -16.49 3.81
C LEU A 216 9.18 -16.06 2.77
N ASP A 217 9.02 -14.89 2.15
CA ASP A 217 9.99 -14.35 1.18
C ASP A 217 11.29 -13.93 1.87
N ALA A 218 11.21 -13.37 3.09
CA ALA A 218 12.39 -13.11 3.92
C ALA A 218 13.12 -14.42 4.26
N MET A 219 12.39 -15.47 4.62
CA MET A 219 13.00 -16.79 4.86
C MET A 219 13.67 -17.34 3.60
N ASP A 220 13.07 -17.18 2.43
CA ASP A 220 13.66 -17.62 1.15
C ASP A 220 14.95 -16.86 0.83
N VAL A 221 15.01 -15.55 1.09
CA VAL A 221 16.24 -14.75 0.99
C VAL A 221 17.32 -15.25 1.96
N TRP A 222 16.95 -15.53 3.21
CA TRP A 222 17.90 -16.04 4.21
C TRP A 222 18.45 -17.42 3.84
N ILE A 223 17.58 -18.34 3.42
CA ILE A 223 17.96 -19.69 2.93
C ILE A 223 18.93 -19.56 1.76
N ALA A 224 18.58 -18.77 0.74
CA ALA A 224 19.42 -18.58 -0.45
C ALA A 224 20.80 -18.01 -0.09
N LYS A 225 20.89 -17.15 0.95
CA LYS A 225 22.16 -16.60 1.43
C LYS A 225 23.00 -17.62 2.19
N MET A 226 22.39 -18.47 3.00
CA MET A 226 23.09 -19.58 3.68
C MET A 226 23.68 -20.58 2.68
N GLU A 227 23.13 -20.69 1.47
CA GLU A 227 23.64 -21.56 0.42
C GLU A 227 24.85 -20.98 -0.34
N GLN A 228 25.40 -19.85 0.11
CA GLN A 228 26.50 -19.15 -0.54
C GLN A 228 27.66 -18.87 0.43
N LEU A 229 28.88 -18.74 -0.11
CA LEU A 229 30.04 -18.23 0.63
C LEU A 229 30.56 -16.93 0.03
N PRO A 230 30.97 -15.95 0.86
CA PRO A 230 30.74 -15.89 2.31
C PRO A 230 29.26 -15.59 2.66
N PHE A 231 28.78 -16.03 3.83
CA PHE A 231 27.42 -15.69 4.30
C PHE A 231 27.19 -14.18 4.40
N CYS A 232 28.19 -13.42 4.84
CA CYS A 232 28.18 -11.95 4.86
C CYS A 232 29.49 -11.41 4.30
N GLY A 233 29.48 -10.91 3.07
CA GLY A 233 30.68 -10.40 2.38
C GLY A 233 31.40 -9.32 3.19
N PRO A 234 30.75 -8.19 3.49
CA PRO A 234 31.40 -7.08 4.20
C PRO A 234 31.96 -7.45 5.58
N CYS A 235 31.21 -8.22 6.39
CA CYS A 235 31.67 -8.67 7.70
C CYS A 235 32.78 -9.72 7.59
N PHE A 236 32.76 -10.57 6.57
CA PHE A 236 33.82 -11.55 6.33
C PHE A 236 35.14 -10.86 5.99
N GLU A 237 35.10 -9.79 5.18
CA GLU A 237 36.28 -9.01 4.81
C GLU A 237 36.87 -8.23 5.99
N SER A 238 36.02 -7.66 6.84
CA SER A 238 36.44 -6.80 7.95
C SER A 238 36.79 -7.57 9.23
N ALA A 239 36.06 -8.65 9.54
CA ALA A 239 36.20 -9.43 10.77
C ALA A 239 35.77 -10.90 10.55
N PRO A 240 36.57 -11.71 9.83
CA PRO A 240 36.19 -13.08 9.45
C PRO A 240 35.86 -13.96 10.66
N ASP A 241 36.54 -13.78 11.80
CA ASP A 241 36.30 -14.53 13.04
C ASP A 241 34.98 -14.15 13.75
N ARG A 242 34.24 -13.16 13.25
CA ARG A 242 32.98 -12.65 13.81
C ARG A 242 31.81 -12.72 12.85
N VAL A 243 31.99 -13.12 11.59
CA VAL A 243 30.91 -13.17 10.59
C VAL A 243 29.71 -14.04 11.02
N TRP A 244 29.94 -15.00 11.91
CA TRP A 244 28.89 -15.85 12.47
C TRP A 244 27.90 -15.10 13.38
N THR A 245 28.26 -13.93 13.92
CA THR A 245 27.35 -13.13 14.77
C THR A 245 26.15 -12.64 13.97
N CYS A 246 26.32 -12.35 12.67
CA CYS A 246 25.21 -11.93 11.81
C CYS A 246 24.12 -13.02 11.71
N ALA A 247 24.53 -14.29 11.56
CA ALA A 247 23.60 -15.42 11.54
C ALA A 247 22.97 -15.68 12.92
N LEU A 248 23.75 -15.48 13.98
CA LEU A 248 23.28 -15.61 15.36
C LEU A 248 22.22 -14.55 15.69
N ASP A 249 22.42 -13.29 15.31
CA ASP A 249 21.49 -12.19 15.60
C ASP A 249 20.14 -12.39 14.90
N ASN A 250 20.16 -12.82 13.64
CA ASN A 250 18.94 -13.17 12.91
C ASN A 250 18.22 -14.38 13.57
N SER A 251 18.97 -15.36 14.08
CA SER A 251 18.40 -16.51 14.81
C SER A 251 17.79 -16.08 16.16
N ASN A 252 18.51 -15.28 16.94
CA ASN A 252 18.08 -14.75 18.23
C ASN A 252 16.78 -13.96 18.11
N THR A 253 16.73 -13.02 17.18
CA THR A 253 15.56 -12.17 16.98
C THR A 253 14.35 -13.00 16.52
N THR A 254 14.54 -13.92 15.57
CA THR A 254 13.46 -14.79 15.08
C THR A 254 12.93 -15.71 16.18
N ALA A 255 13.81 -16.31 16.98
CA ALA A 255 13.41 -17.19 18.08
C ALA A 255 12.72 -16.42 19.22
N ALA A 256 13.19 -15.21 19.55
CA ALA A 256 12.57 -14.35 20.56
C ALA A 256 11.17 -13.87 20.11
N GLY A 257 11.02 -13.48 18.85
CA GLY A 257 9.73 -13.17 18.22
C GLY A 257 8.78 -14.35 18.30
N ALA A 258 9.23 -15.53 17.87
CA ALA A 258 8.43 -16.76 17.91
C ALA A 258 7.95 -17.11 19.33
N ALA A 259 8.84 -17.07 20.33
CA ALA A 259 8.46 -17.34 21.71
C ALA A 259 7.42 -16.32 22.23
N THR A 260 7.57 -15.04 21.86
CA THR A 260 6.62 -13.98 22.22
C THR A 260 5.26 -14.20 21.55
N ALA A 261 5.25 -14.53 20.25
CA ALA A 261 4.04 -14.82 19.49
C ALA A 261 3.28 -16.03 20.07
N ALA A 262 3.97 -17.13 20.38
CA ALA A 262 3.36 -18.32 20.99
C ALA A 262 2.68 -17.98 22.33
N HIS A 263 3.37 -17.23 23.20
CA HIS A 263 2.82 -16.80 24.48
C HIS A 263 1.57 -15.93 24.29
N TYR A 264 1.66 -14.93 23.42
CA TYR A 264 0.56 -14.00 23.13
C TYR A 264 -0.67 -14.74 22.59
N LEU A 265 -0.49 -15.62 21.60
CA LEU A 265 -1.61 -16.37 20.99
C LEU A 265 -2.36 -17.22 22.02
N ARG A 266 -1.66 -17.87 22.96
CA ARG A 266 -2.31 -18.64 24.04
C ARG A 266 -3.02 -17.76 25.05
N GLU A 267 -2.41 -16.64 25.43
CA GLU A 267 -3.04 -15.67 26.33
C GLU A 267 -4.34 -15.12 25.72
N ARG A 268 -4.36 -14.90 24.40
CA ARG A 268 -5.52 -14.39 23.65
C ARG A 268 -6.53 -15.44 23.23
N ALA A 269 -6.24 -16.74 23.35
CA ALA A 269 -7.19 -17.78 22.96
C ALA A 269 -8.56 -17.63 23.66
N ALA A 270 -8.56 -17.17 24.92
CA ALA A 270 -9.79 -16.98 25.67
C ALA A 270 -10.65 -15.78 25.21
N SER A 271 -10.07 -14.77 24.54
CA SER A 271 -10.80 -13.58 24.06
C SER A 271 -11.55 -13.80 22.76
N LEU A 272 -11.31 -14.89 22.04
CA LEU A 272 -11.98 -15.24 20.79
C LEU A 272 -13.02 -16.36 20.97
N PRO A 273 -13.95 -16.53 19.99
CA PRO A 273 -14.95 -17.59 20.00
C PRO A 273 -14.34 -18.99 20.15
N GLU A 274 -15.08 -19.91 20.78
CA GLU A 274 -14.61 -21.28 21.06
C GLU A 274 -14.09 -22.01 19.81
N ALA A 275 -14.74 -21.78 18.65
CA ALA A 275 -14.33 -22.36 17.38
C ALA A 275 -12.95 -21.91 16.88
N ALA A 276 -12.45 -20.74 17.31
CA ALA A 276 -11.14 -20.23 16.92
C ALA A 276 -9.99 -20.76 17.79
N ARG A 277 -10.29 -21.26 19.00
CA ARG A 277 -9.26 -21.61 20.00
C ARG A 277 -8.30 -22.72 19.58
N PRO A 278 -8.77 -23.86 19.01
CA PRO A 278 -7.87 -24.92 18.58
C PRO A 278 -6.88 -24.45 17.51
N HIS A 279 -7.32 -23.52 16.66
CA HIS A 279 -6.48 -22.93 15.61
C HIS A 279 -5.42 -21.98 16.19
N LEU A 280 -5.76 -21.21 17.23
CA LEU A 280 -4.77 -20.39 17.94
C LEU A 280 -3.75 -21.23 18.72
N GLU A 281 -4.19 -22.33 19.34
CA GLU A 281 -3.28 -23.29 19.99
C GLU A 281 -2.32 -23.91 18.98
N GLN A 282 -2.83 -24.36 17.83
CA GLN A 282 -2.01 -24.87 16.73
C GLN A 282 -0.99 -23.83 16.24
N ALA A 283 -1.39 -22.58 16.03
CA ALA A 283 -0.48 -21.52 15.63
C ALA A 283 0.61 -21.26 16.68
N ALA A 284 0.25 -21.28 17.97
CA ALA A 284 1.22 -21.14 19.05
C ALA A 284 2.22 -22.30 19.10
N ASP A 285 1.78 -23.53 18.87
CA ASP A 285 2.64 -24.72 18.82
C ASP A 285 3.66 -24.63 17.66
N CYS A 286 3.25 -24.14 16.49
CA CYS A 286 4.16 -23.86 15.37
C CYS A 286 5.25 -22.85 15.77
N TYR A 287 4.91 -21.79 16.51
CA TYR A 287 5.89 -20.81 16.97
C TYR A 287 6.85 -21.36 18.03
N GLU A 288 6.39 -22.20 18.95
CA GLU A 288 7.29 -22.89 19.87
C GLU A 288 8.25 -23.81 19.13
N ARG A 289 7.78 -24.49 18.09
CA ARG A 289 8.60 -25.33 17.24
C ARG A 289 9.66 -24.53 16.50
N ILE A 290 9.33 -23.34 15.99
CA ILE A 290 10.32 -22.41 15.40
C ILE A 290 11.42 -22.07 16.41
N ALA A 291 11.04 -21.68 17.63
CA ALA A 291 12.02 -21.36 18.67
C ALA A 291 12.87 -22.58 19.08
N GLU A 292 12.30 -23.79 19.08
CA GLU A 292 13.02 -25.04 19.32
C GLU A 292 14.03 -25.35 18.20
N LEU A 293 13.63 -25.21 16.93
CA LEU A 293 14.48 -25.47 15.76
C LEU A 293 15.70 -24.54 15.71
N LEU A 294 15.54 -23.27 16.10
CA LEU A 294 16.64 -22.29 16.12
C LEU A 294 17.53 -22.41 17.36
N ARG A 295 17.04 -22.98 18.47
CA ARG A 295 17.79 -23.04 19.75
C ARG A 295 19.22 -23.60 19.62
N PRO A 296 19.48 -24.69 18.87
CA PRO A 296 20.83 -25.22 18.73
C PRO A 296 21.82 -24.23 18.11
N SER A 297 21.40 -23.40 17.14
CA SER A 297 22.30 -22.43 16.49
C SER A 297 22.73 -21.29 17.41
N MET A 298 21.97 -21.06 18.48
CA MET A 298 22.19 -20.00 19.47
C MET A 298 22.87 -20.47 20.76
N THR A 299 22.94 -21.78 21.00
CA THR A 299 23.47 -22.34 22.25
C THR A 299 24.96 -22.61 22.13
N GLU A 300 25.79 -21.91 22.92
CA GLU A 300 27.23 -22.15 22.96
C GLU A 300 27.58 -23.61 23.29
N GLY A 301 28.61 -24.14 22.64
CA GLY A 301 29.04 -25.54 22.83
C GLY A 301 28.15 -26.58 22.13
N SER A 302 27.03 -26.18 21.52
CA SER A 302 26.33 -27.05 20.58
C SER A 302 27.20 -27.24 19.34
N GLY A 303 27.24 -28.46 18.79
CA GLY A 303 27.90 -28.72 17.49
C GLY A 303 27.22 -28.02 16.31
N GLN A 304 26.09 -27.34 16.55
CA GLN A 304 25.27 -26.64 15.58
C GLN A 304 25.28 -25.11 15.79
N HIS A 305 26.05 -24.59 16.74
CA HIS A 305 26.15 -23.14 16.99
C HIS A 305 26.63 -22.42 15.73
N CYS A 306 26.14 -21.21 15.41
CA CYS A 306 26.51 -20.47 14.20
C CYS A 306 28.03 -20.40 13.98
N ARG A 307 28.80 -20.19 15.04
CA ARG A 307 30.27 -20.18 15.00
C ARG A 307 30.91 -21.46 14.43
N ALA A 308 30.24 -22.61 14.56
CA ALA A 308 30.77 -23.90 14.13
C ALA A 308 30.62 -24.13 12.61
N PHE A 309 29.61 -23.52 11.98
CA PHE A 309 29.28 -23.81 10.58
C PHE A 309 29.36 -22.60 9.63
N ILE A 310 29.26 -21.36 10.12
CA ILE A 310 29.39 -20.18 9.25
C ILE A 310 30.84 -20.08 8.74
N GLY A 311 30.99 -19.95 7.41
CA GLY A 311 32.28 -20.06 6.72
C GLY A 311 32.56 -21.46 6.15
N ASN A 312 31.74 -22.46 6.51
CA ASN A 312 31.74 -23.79 5.90
C ASN A 312 30.46 -23.96 5.07
N LEU A 313 30.59 -24.04 3.74
CA LEU A 313 29.44 -24.13 2.84
C LEU A 313 28.55 -25.35 3.14
N GLU A 314 29.13 -26.52 3.38
CA GLU A 314 28.36 -27.74 3.69
C GLU A 314 27.57 -27.58 4.98
N GLY A 315 28.19 -27.00 6.01
CA GLY A 315 27.53 -26.74 7.29
C GLY A 315 26.41 -25.69 7.18
N GLN A 316 26.60 -24.64 6.39
CA GLN A 316 25.55 -23.65 6.14
C GLN A 316 24.39 -24.23 5.32
N GLN A 317 24.68 -25.04 4.30
CA GLN A 317 23.67 -25.72 3.50
C GLN A 317 22.87 -26.71 4.34
N ALA A 318 23.53 -27.45 5.25
CA ALA A 318 22.87 -28.30 6.22
C ALA A 318 21.95 -27.49 7.15
N HIS A 319 22.42 -26.36 7.69
CA HIS A 319 21.57 -25.47 8.50
C HIS A 319 20.36 -24.93 7.71
N ALA A 320 20.55 -24.54 6.45
CA ALA A 320 19.46 -24.10 5.58
C ALA A 320 18.43 -25.22 5.34
N ALA A 321 18.88 -26.46 5.14
CA ALA A 321 18.03 -27.63 4.91
C ALA A 321 17.29 -28.10 6.17
N ASP A 322 18.00 -28.24 7.28
CA ASP A 322 17.51 -28.93 8.47
C ASP A 322 16.88 -27.98 9.50
N VAL A 323 17.11 -26.68 9.38
CA VAL A 323 16.58 -25.66 10.30
C VAL A 323 15.72 -24.63 9.57
N LEU A 324 16.28 -23.88 8.63
CA LEU A 324 15.57 -22.72 8.05
C LEU A 324 14.39 -23.11 7.17
N ARG A 325 14.49 -24.18 6.37
CA ARG A 325 13.35 -24.71 5.59
C ARG A 325 12.22 -25.22 6.48
N PRO A 326 12.47 -26.02 7.55
CA PRO A 326 11.45 -26.32 8.55
C PRO A 326 10.85 -25.09 9.22
N VAL A 327 11.66 -24.10 9.64
CA VAL A 327 11.14 -22.84 10.21
C VAL A 327 10.18 -22.14 9.25
N ARG A 328 10.53 -22.08 7.96
CA ARG A 328 9.66 -21.53 6.92
C ARG A 328 8.34 -22.31 6.78
N GLN A 329 8.37 -23.64 6.89
CA GLN A 329 7.16 -24.48 6.84
C GLN A 329 6.26 -24.23 8.06
N GLU A 330 6.84 -24.14 9.26
CA GLU A 330 6.09 -23.82 10.49
C GLU A 330 5.48 -22.41 10.43
N LEU A 331 6.17 -21.43 9.84
CA LEU A 331 5.59 -20.10 9.61
C LEU A 331 4.36 -20.17 8.69
N ALA A 332 4.44 -20.92 7.58
CA ALA A 332 3.30 -21.10 6.68
C ALA A 332 2.13 -21.77 7.40
N ALA A 333 2.39 -22.84 8.16
CA ALA A 333 1.38 -23.53 8.95
C ALA A 333 0.74 -22.63 10.03
N ALA A 334 1.54 -21.77 10.67
CA ALA A 334 1.05 -20.79 11.63
C ALA A 334 0.12 -19.76 10.96
N ALA A 335 0.46 -19.28 9.76
CA ALA A 335 -0.42 -18.38 9.00
C ALA A 335 -1.76 -19.03 8.65
N ASP A 336 -1.75 -20.28 8.18
CA ASP A 336 -2.97 -21.02 7.84
C ASP A 336 -3.84 -21.26 9.08
N ALA A 337 -3.23 -21.58 10.22
CA ALA A 337 -3.93 -21.73 11.49
C ALA A 337 -4.52 -20.39 11.99
N MET A 338 -3.77 -19.29 11.91
CA MET A 338 -4.31 -17.97 12.28
C MET A 338 -5.43 -17.49 11.36
N GLU A 339 -5.35 -17.78 10.05
CA GLU A 339 -6.45 -17.52 9.12
C GLU A 339 -7.69 -18.34 9.45
N ALA A 340 -7.54 -19.64 9.77
CA ALA A 340 -8.65 -20.46 10.22
C ALA A 340 -9.28 -19.92 11.51
N ALA A 341 -8.47 -19.45 12.47
CA ALA A 341 -8.95 -18.80 13.69
C ALA A 341 -9.76 -17.52 13.39
N LEU A 342 -9.29 -16.69 12.44
CA LEU A 342 -10.00 -15.50 11.99
C LEU A 342 -11.33 -15.86 11.34
N LEU A 343 -11.34 -16.79 10.39
CA LEU A 343 -12.56 -17.22 9.70
C LEU A 343 -13.59 -17.82 10.65
N ALA A 344 -13.14 -18.54 11.68
CA ALA A 344 -13.98 -19.09 12.75
C ALA A 344 -14.50 -18.01 13.73
N SER A 345 -13.83 -16.86 13.79
CA SER A 345 -14.23 -15.72 14.64
C SER A 345 -15.31 -14.86 13.99
N TYR A 346 -15.40 -14.86 12.67
CA TYR A 346 -16.42 -14.10 11.94
C TYR A 346 -17.76 -14.85 11.89
N PRO A 347 -18.90 -14.12 11.90
CA PRO A 347 -20.20 -14.75 11.74
C PRO A 347 -20.33 -15.42 10.37
N LYS A 348 -21.23 -16.40 10.25
CA LYS A 348 -21.48 -17.10 8.96
C LYS A 348 -22.09 -16.20 7.89
N SER A 349 -22.75 -15.12 8.31
CA SER A 349 -23.28 -14.09 7.43
C SER A 349 -23.21 -12.74 8.12
N ALA A 350 -22.95 -11.69 7.35
CA ALA A 350 -22.98 -10.31 7.83
C ALA A 350 -23.46 -9.40 6.71
N LEU A 351 -24.15 -8.32 7.08
CA LEU A 351 -24.64 -7.31 6.14
C LEU A 351 -24.49 -5.94 6.77
N LEU A 352 -23.82 -5.04 6.07
CA LEU A 352 -23.81 -3.62 6.38
C LEU A 352 -25.12 -3.00 5.92
N HIS A 353 -25.74 -2.25 6.81
CA HIS A 353 -26.89 -1.44 6.50
C HIS A 353 -26.44 -0.06 6.01
N ASP A 354 -27.32 0.64 5.30
CA ASP A 354 -27.09 2.03 4.86
C ASP A 354 -25.86 2.25 3.96
N VAL A 355 -25.41 1.21 3.24
CA VAL A 355 -24.46 1.36 2.13
C VAL A 355 -25.26 1.85 0.91
N PRO A 356 -25.02 3.08 0.39
CA PRO A 356 -25.74 3.57 -0.77
C PRO A 356 -25.52 2.69 -2.00
N ALA A 357 -26.53 2.61 -2.87
CA ALA A 357 -26.31 2.11 -4.23
C ALA A 357 -25.35 3.04 -4.98
N GLY A 358 -24.71 2.50 -6.01
CA GLY A 358 -23.94 3.32 -6.94
C GLY A 358 -24.83 4.22 -7.80
N GLY A 359 -24.23 4.84 -8.82
CA GLY A 359 -24.93 5.72 -9.77
C GLY A 359 -24.52 5.45 -11.22
N HIS A 360 -25.24 6.03 -12.18
CA HIS A 360 -24.97 5.90 -13.63
C HIS A 360 -23.66 6.60 -14.05
N CYS A 361 -22.53 6.06 -13.65
CA CYS A 361 -21.21 6.65 -13.85
C CYS A 361 -20.15 5.56 -14.12
N ASN A 362 -18.85 5.87 -14.09
CA ASN A 362 -17.84 4.81 -14.12
C ASN A 362 -17.99 3.94 -12.85
N SER A 363 -18.31 2.65 -13.02
CA SER A 363 -18.64 1.72 -11.91
C SER A 363 -17.55 1.66 -10.85
N TYR A 364 -16.29 1.78 -11.27
CA TYR A 364 -15.18 1.85 -10.35
C TYR A 364 -15.21 3.12 -9.50
N ALA A 365 -15.16 4.30 -10.14
CA ALA A 365 -15.02 5.56 -9.42
C ALA A 365 -16.28 5.90 -8.61
N GLY A 366 -17.45 5.54 -9.12
CA GLY A 366 -18.72 5.63 -8.40
C GLY A 366 -18.75 4.71 -7.19
N GLY A 367 -18.37 3.45 -7.36
CA GLY A 367 -18.25 2.51 -6.24
C GLY A 367 -17.26 3.00 -5.18
N LEU A 368 -16.10 3.50 -5.61
CA LEU A 368 -15.08 4.00 -4.68
C LEU A 368 -15.59 5.22 -3.90
N ALA A 369 -16.29 6.14 -4.56
CA ALA A 369 -16.93 7.27 -3.89
C ALA A 369 -17.90 6.79 -2.81
N VAL A 370 -18.74 5.79 -3.13
CA VAL A 370 -19.69 5.23 -2.16
C VAL A 370 -18.97 4.67 -0.93
N ILE A 371 -17.99 3.79 -1.11
CA ILE A 371 -17.34 3.14 0.02
C ILE A 371 -16.49 4.12 0.85
N LEU A 372 -15.87 5.13 0.21
CA LEU A 372 -15.13 6.17 0.92
C LEU A 372 -16.06 7.06 1.76
N ASN A 373 -17.18 7.51 1.20
CA ASN A 373 -18.15 8.32 1.95
C ASN A 373 -18.79 7.53 3.09
N HIS A 374 -19.08 6.24 2.89
CA HIS A 374 -19.56 5.36 3.95
C HIS A 374 -18.52 5.24 5.09
N ALA A 375 -17.23 5.19 4.75
CA ALA A 375 -16.12 5.22 5.71
C ALA A 375 -15.80 6.62 6.25
N GLY A 376 -16.64 7.64 6.01
CA GLY A 376 -16.46 9.00 6.52
C GLY A 376 -15.42 9.84 5.77
N THR A 377 -14.85 9.35 4.67
CA THR A 377 -13.92 10.10 3.82
C THR A 377 -14.68 10.77 2.69
N GLN A 378 -14.78 12.11 2.74
CA GLN A 378 -15.47 12.88 1.72
C GLN A 378 -14.77 12.77 0.37
N ALA A 379 -15.41 12.08 -0.57
CA ALA A 379 -14.91 11.93 -1.93
C ALA A 379 -16.08 11.95 -2.91
N ASP A 380 -16.06 12.86 -3.88
CA ASP A 380 -17.01 12.84 -4.98
C ASP A 380 -16.43 12.14 -6.22
N TYR A 381 -17.33 11.71 -7.09
CA TYR A 381 -17.01 10.97 -8.30
C TYR A 381 -15.99 11.70 -9.20
N ASP A 382 -16.17 13.00 -9.43
CA ASP A 382 -15.30 13.78 -10.31
C ASP A 382 -13.90 13.94 -9.71
N THR A 383 -13.80 14.10 -8.39
CA THR A 383 -12.53 14.15 -7.66
C THR A 383 -11.79 12.82 -7.78
N ILE A 384 -12.47 11.68 -7.60
CA ILE A 384 -11.85 10.35 -7.79
C ILE A 384 -11.40 10.15 -9.23
N MET A 385 -12.23 10.49 -10.21
CA MET A 385 -11.89 10.38 -11.63
C MET A 385 -10.69 11.28 -11.99
N GLY A 386 -10.65 12.50 -11.47
CA GLY A 386 -9.56 13.45 -11.68
C GLY A 386 -8.25 13.03 -11.02
N ASP A 387 -8.27 12.73 -9.72
CA ASP A 387 -7.09 12.35 -8.94
C ASP A 387 -6.51 11.01 -9.37
N SER A 388 -7.34 10.04 -9.76
CA SER A 388 -6.83 8.77 -10.33
C SER A 388 -6.30 8.90 -11.76
N GLY A 389 -6.59 10.02 -12.45
CA GLY A 389 -6.30 10.21 -13.87
C GLY A 389 -7.31 9.59 -14.83
N GLN A 390 -8.31 8.86 -14.32
CA GLN A 390 -9.37 8.24 -15.13
C GLN A 390 -10.18 9.25 -15.96
N ALA A 391 -10.36 10.48 -15.48
CA ALA A 391 -10.99 11.55 -16.24
C ALA A 391 -10.23 11.88 -17.53
N PHE A 392 -8.91 11.69 -17.53
CA PHE A 392 -8.00 12.13 -18.59
C PHE A 392 -7.57 10.99 -19.52
N ILE A 393 -7.70 9.75 -19.09
CA ILE A 393 -7.27 8.57 -19.85
C ILE A 393 -8.20 8.26 -21.03
N LEU A 394 -7.62 7.77 -22.13
CA LEU A 394 -8.29 6.97 -23.15
C LEU A 394 -7.53 5.64 -23.24
N GLN A 395 -8.14 4.55 -22.79
CA GLN A 395 -7.47 3.25 -22.73
C GLN A 395 -7.67 2.45 -24.01
N SER A 396 -6.61 1.82 -24.49
CA SER A 396 -6.69 0.73 -25.46
C SER A 396 -5.49 -0.20 -25.33
N GLU A 397 -5.55 -1.38 -25.92
CA GLU A 397 -4.47 -2.35 -25.91
C GLU A 397 -4.21 -2.92 -27.30
N ARG A 398 -2.92 -3.15 -27.62
CA ARG A 398 -2.52 -3.85 -28.84
C ARG A 398 -2.15 -5.30 -28.56
N GLY A 399 -2.84 -6.25 -29.19
CA GLY A 399 -2.33 -7.61 -29.34
C GLY A 399 -2.89 -8.69 -28.42
N ARG A 400 -4.03 -8.45 -27.74
CA ARG A 400 -5.06 -9.43 -27.32
C ARG A 400 -6.23 -8.72 -26.57
N PRO A 401 -7.40 -9.38 -26.41
CA PRO A 401 -7.87 -10.45 -27.27
C PRO A 401 -8.14 -9.88 -28.66
N VAL A 402 -7.60 -10.57 -29.67
CA VAL A 402 -8.05 -10.38 -31.05
C VAL A 402 -9.28 -11.27 -31.18
N ILE A 403 -10.46 -10.67 -31.23
CA ILE A 403 -11.73 -11.41 -31.33
C ILE A 403 -12.09 -11.42 -32.81
N GLU A 404 -12.26 -12.62 -33.37
CA GLU A 404 -12.63 -12.78 -34.79
C GLU A 404 -11.62 -12.11 -35.76
N GLY A 405 -10.33 -12.04 -35.38
CA GLY A 405 -9.29 -11.41 -36.19
C GLY A 405 -9.14 -9.90 -35.98
N ALA A 406 -10.08 -9.24 -35.30
CA ALA A 406 -10.06 -7.79 -35.08
C ALA A 406 -9.57 -7.38 -33.68
N VAL A 407 -8.94 -6.21 -33.60
CA VAL A 407 -8.50 -5.62 -32.32
C VAL A 407 -9.72 -5.12 -31.55
N ASP A 408 -9.96 -5.66 -30.36
CA ASP A 408 -10.97 -5.12 -29.45
C ASP A 408 -10.46 -3.83 -28.80
N VAL A 409 -10.85 -2.69 -29.37
CA VAL A 409 -10.54 -1.37 -28.79
C VAL A 409 -11.49 -0.98 -27.66
N GLY A 410 -12.63 -1.67 -27.49
CA GLY A 410 -13.75 -1.24 -26.65
C GLY A 410 -13.95 -2.00 -25.35
N TRP A 411 -13.28 -3.14 -25.14
CA TRP A 411 -13.28 -3.86 -23.87
C TRP A 411 -12.36 -3.21 -22.82
N TRP A 412 -11.20 -2.73 -23.27
CA TRP A 412 -10.14 -2.21 -22.39
C TRP A 412 -10.43 -0.88 -21.67
N PRO A 413 -11.31 0.01 -22.15
CA PRO A 413 -11.82 1.12 -21.33
C PRO A 413 -12.55 0.70 -20.05
N MET A 414 -12.91 -0.58 -19.91
CA MET A 414 -13.46 -1.16 -18.66
C MET A 414 -12.38 -1.76 -17.76
N ALA A 415 -11.14 -1.88 -18.24
CA ALA A 415 -10.07 -2.55 -17.51
C ALA A 415 -9.55 -1.66 -16.38
N SER A 416 -9.49 -2.24 -15.18
CA SER A 416 -9.13 -1.56 -13.93
C SER A 416 -7.66 -1.15 -13.80
N TRP A 417 -6.80 -1.54 -14.74
CA TRP A 417 -5.37 -1.22 -14.66
C TRP A 417 -5.13 0.28 -14.68
N GLY A 418 -5.93 1.04 -15.43
CA GLY A 418 -5.77 2.50 -15.55
C GLY A 418 -5.88 3.21 -14.20
N LEU A 419 -6.77 2.72 -13.36
CA LEU A 419 -6.93 3.20 -12.00
C LEU A 419 -5.80 2.68 -11.11
N SER A 420 -5.50 1.40 -11.23
CA SER A 420 -4.56 0.70 -10.35
C SER A 420 -3.18 1.36 -10.37
N MET A 421 -2.82 2.04 -11.47
CA MET A 421 -1.60 2.85 -11.59
C MET A 421 -1.46 3.95 -10.53
N ARG A 422 -2.54 4.38 -9.86
CA ARG A 422 -2.51 5.56 -8.98
C ARG A 422 -3.33 5.46 -7.69
N LEU A 423 -3.67 4.24 -7.25
CA LEU A 423 -4.46 4.02 -6.03
C LEU A 423 -3.79 4.58 -4.78
N ASP A 424 -2.47 4.43 -4.66
CA ASP A 424 -1.71 4.94 -3.51
C ASP A 424 -1.79 6.47 -3.40
N PHE A 425 -1.48 7.18 -4.50
CA PHE A 425 -1.66 8.63 -4.57
C PHE A 425 -3.10 9.04 -4.26
N LEU A 426 -4.09 8.35 -4.80
CA LEU A 426 -5.50 8.66 -4.55
C LEU A 426 -5.82 8.54 -3.06
N GLY A 427 -5.28 7.53 -2.39
CA GLY A 427 -5.42 7.38 -0.95
C GLY A 427 -4.79 8.55 -0.18
N HIS A 428 -3.58 8.96 -0.56
CA HIS A 428 -2.92 10.14 0.01
C HIS A 428 -3.65 11.45 -0.28
N ALA A 429 -4.23 11.63 -1.47
CA ALA A 429 -4.99 12.82 -1.82
C ALA A 429 -6.30 12.96 -1.02
N LEU A 430 -6.90 11.82 -0.64
CA LEU A 430 -8.18 11.75 0.06
C LEU A 430 -8.05 11.54 1.57
N GLY A 431 -6.86 11.19 2.07
CA GLY A 431 -6.62 10.97 3.50
C GLY A 431 -7.05 9.60 4.00
N ARG A 432 -7.07 8.58 3.13
CA ARG A 432 -7.37 7.19 3.53
C ARG A 432 -6.55 6.22 2.69
N ARG A 433 -5.95 5.19 3.30
CA ARG A 433 -5.24 4.15 2.55
C ARG A 433 -6.21 3.40 1.64
N ILE A 434 -5.81 3.20 0.39
CA ILE A 434 -6.57 2.42 -0.61
C ILE A 434 -5.62 1.42 -1.22
N ARG A 435 -5.96 0.13 -1.20
CA ARG A 435 -5.16 -0.91 -1.85
C ARG A 435 -6.03 -1.82 -2.69
N LYS A 436 -5.41 -2.45 -3.67
CA LYS A 436 -6.01 -3.51 -4.48
C LYS A 436 -5.41 -4.86 -4.11
N VAL A 437 -6.26 -5.83 -3.77
CA VAL A 437 -5.91 -7.24 -3.65
C VAL A 437 -6.16 -7.88 -5.01
N ASN A 438 -5.10 -8.30 -5.68
CA ASN A 438 -5.21 -8.90 -7.02
C ASN A 438 -5.32 -10.42 -6.91
N GLY A 439 -6.22 -11.00 -7.70
CA GLY A 439 -6.27 -12.43 -7.94
C GLY A 439 -5.27 -12.88 -9.00
N THR A 440 -5.16 -14.19 -9.17
CA THR A 440 -4.42 -14.81 -10.28
C THR A 440 -5.44 -15.32 -11.28
N ILE A 441 -5.49 -14.72 -12.46
CA ILE A 441 -6.50 -15.02 -13.48
C ILE A 441 -6.52 -16.52 -13.85
N ASP A 442 -5.37 -17.16 -13.97
CA ASP A 442 -5.30 -18.60 -14.27
C ASP A 442 -5.87 -19.46 -13.14
N ALA A 443 -5.62 -19.09 -11.88
CA ALA A 443 -6.17 -19.79 -10.72
C ALA A 443 -7.70 -19.56 -10.60
N TYR A 444 -8.16 -18.35 -10.89
CA TYR A 444 -9.58 -18.02 -10.95
C TYR A 444 -10.32 -18.86 -12.00
N TYR A 445 -9.79 -18.96 -13.23
CA TYR A 445 -10.42 -19.78 -14.27
C TYR A 445 -10.35 -21.29 -13.98
N ALA A 446 -9.40 -21.74 -13.14
CA ALA A 446 -9.30 -23.13 -12.73
C ALA A 446 -10.34 -23.50 -11.64
N ASP A 447 -10.49 -22.65 -10.62
CA ASP A 447 -11.46 -22.81 -9.52
C ASP A 447 -11.78 -21.45 -8.90
N ALA A 448 -12.79 -20.75 -9.42
CA ALA A 448 -13.15 -19.41 -8.95
C ALA A 448 -13.57 -19.39 -7.46
N ALA A 449 -14.23 -20.46 -7.02
CA ALA A 449 -14.69 -20.61 -5.65
C ALA A 449 -13.52 -20.85 -4.68
N GLY A 450 -12.62 -21.76 -5.03
CA GLY A 450 -11.37 -21.99 -4.30
C GLY A 450 -10.50 -20.74 -4.27
N HIS A 451 -10.35 -20.08 -5.42
CA HIS A 451 -9.59 -18.84 -5.52
C HIS A 451 -10.15 -17.74 -4.60
N TYR A 452 -11.48 -17.61 -4.53
CA TYR A 452 -12.13 -16.68 -3.61
C TYR A 452 -11.81 -17.02 -2.14
N ARG A 453 -11.95 -18.29 -1.73
CA ARG A 453 -11.66 -18.70 -0.35
C ARG A 453 -10.21 -18.42 0.03
N ASP A 454 -9.29 -18.77 -0.85
CA ASP A 454 -7.85 -18.66 -0.60
C ASP A 454 -7.34 -17.21 -0.61
N ARG A 455 -7.97 -16.30 -1.37
CA ARG A 455 -7.44 -14.95 -1.61
C ARG A 455 -8.29 -13.81 -1.07
N PHE A 456 -9.60 -13.98 -0.98
CA PHE A 456 -10.54 -12.87 -0.80
C PHE A 456 -11.44 -13.02 0.41
N GLU A 457 -11.76 -14.25 0.84
CA GLU A 457 -12.72 -14.47 1.92
C GLU A 457 -12.31 -13.78 3.22
N LEU A 458 -11.05 -13.89 3.63
CA LEU A 458 -10.56 -13.24 4.84
C LEU A 458 -10.68 -11.71 4.77
N GLU A 459 -10.30 -11.12 3.64
CA GLU A 459 -10.37 -9.67 3.42
C GLU A 459 -11.81 -9.16 3.43
N VAL A 460 -12.73 -9.90 2.80
CA VAL A 460 -14.16 -9.57 2.81
C VAL A 460 -14.72 -9.63 4.22
N LYS A 461 -14.49 -10.73 4.93
CA LYS A 461 -15.03 -10.91 6.28
C LYS A 461 -14.48 -9.89 7.27
N SER A 462 -13.18 -9.63 7.21
CA SER A 462 -12.50 -8.61 8.03
C SER A 462 -13.05 -7.22 7.74
N SER A 463 -13.12 -6.80 6.48
CA SER A 463 -13.61 -5.47 6.11
C SER A 463 -15.06 -5.24 6.55
N ILE A 464 -15.94 -6.22 6.31
CA ILE A 464 -17.36 -6.12 6.70
C ILE A 464 -17.53 -6.14 8.22
N ALA A 465 -16.76 -6.95 8.96
CA ALA A 465 -16.79 -6.94 10.43
C ALA A 465 -16.38 -5.58 11.01
N GLU A 466 -15.53 -4.84 10.30
CA GLU A 466 -15.12 -3.47 10.67
C GLU A 466 -16.07 -2.37 10.18
N GLY A 467 -17.22 -2.73 9.61
CA GLY A 467 -18.17 -1.74 9.09
C GLY A 467 -17.73 -1.09 7.77
N ARG A 468 -16.76 -1.68 7.05
CA ARG A 468 -16.19 -1.11 5.83
C ARG A 468 -16.67 -1.90 4.60
N PRO A 469 -17.51 -1.32 3.73
CA PRO A 469 -17.79 -1.92 2.44
C PRO A 469 -16.53 -1.86 1.55
N LEU A 470 -16.48 -2.72 0.56
CA LEU A 470 -15.34 -2.86 -0.35
C LEU A 470 -15.83 -2.95 -1.80
N LEU A 471 -14.91 -2.85 -2.76
CA LEU A 471 -15.25 -3.11 -4.16
C LEU A 471 -14.76 -4.48 -4.59
N ALA A 472 -15.66 -5.27 -5.17
CA ALA A 472 -15.34 -6.50 -5.88
C ALA A 472 -15.22 -6.21 -7.38
N GLU A 473 -14.12 -6.64 -7.97
CA GLU A 473 -13.88 -6.60 -9.40
C GLU A 473 -14.28 -7.93 -10.03
N HIS A 474 -15.24 -7.87 -10.96
CA HIS A 474 -15.69 -8.96 -11.82
C HIS A 474 -16.26 -8.36 -13.11
N ASP A 475 -15.48 -8.36 -14.22
CA ASP A 475 -15.72 -7.63 -15.50
C ASP A 475 -15.98 -6.10 -15.39
N THR A 476 -16.53 -5.67 -14.25
CA THR A 476 -16.95 -4.35 -13.77
C THR A 476 -16.77 -4.35 -12.24
N PHE A 477 -17.22 -3.30 -11.54
CA PHE A 477 -17.11 -3.21 -10.08
C PHE A 477 -18.46 -3.30 -9.38
N PHE A 478 -18.49 -4.05 -8.28
CA PHE A 478 -19.62 -4.20 -7.37
C PHE A 478 -19.25 -3.67 -6.00
N ILE A 479 -20.18 -2.95 -5.37
CA ILE A 479 -20.05 -2.56 -3.96
C ILE A 479 -20.47 -3.77 -3.14
N VAL A 480 -19.53 -4.35 -2.39
CA VAL A 480 -19.81 -5.46 -1.47
C VAL A 480 -20.16 -4.87 -0.12
N ALA A 481 -21.38 -5.16 0.34
CA ALA A 481 -21.91 -4.72 1.61
C ALA A 481 -22.12 -5.88 2.59
N GLY A 482 -21.96 -7.13 2.15
CA GLY A 482 -22.12 -8.28 3.04
C GLY A 482 -21.71 -9.59 2.40
N TYR A 483 -21.88 -10.66 3.17
CA TYR A 483 -21.65 -12.03 2.74
C TYR A 483 -22.57 -13.01 3.48
N ASP A 484 -22.78 -14.19 2.91
CA ASP A 484 -23.43 -15.33 3.56
C ASP A 484 -22.83 -16.67 3.11
N ALA A 485 -23.50 -17.77 3.48
CA ALA A 485 -23.04 -19.14 3.21
C ALA A 485 -23.49 -19.71 1.84
N GLN A 486 -24.17 -18.93 1.00
CA GLN A 486 -24.55 -19.37 -0.35
C GLN A 486 -23.41 -19.11 -1.36
N GLU A 487 -23.53 -19.66 -2.57
CA GLU A 487 -22.51 -19.51 -3.61
C GLU A 487 -23.05 -18.73 -4.83
N PRO A 488 -22.39 -17.66 -5.28
CA PRO A 488 -21.26 -16.97 -4.64
C PRO A 488 -21.67 -16.28 -3.33
N PRO A 489 -20.75 -16.09 -2.37
CA PRO A 489 -21.10 -15.66 -1.00
C PRO A 489 -21.39 -14.17 -0.87
N LEU A 490 -21.05 -13.36 -1.88
CA LEU A 490 -21.05 -11.91 -1.75
C LEU A 490 -22.44 -11.29 -1.97
N LEU A 491 -22.79 -10.37 -1.08
CA LEU A 491 -23.99 -9.54 -1.14
C LEU A 491 -23.57 -8.08 -1.39
N GLY A 492 -24.22 -7.43 -2.34
CA GLY A 492 -23.82 -6.10 -2.75
C GLY A 492 -24.78 -5.45 -3.74
N ASP A 493 -24.36 -4.35 -4.32
CA ASP A 493 -25.06 -3.77 -5.46
C ASP A 493 -24.10 -3.48 -6.59
N TRP A 494 -24.64 -3.49 -7.80
CA TRP A 494 -23.90 -3.02 -8.95
C TRP A 494 -23.70 -1.53 -8.82
N ALA A 495 -22.46 -1.05 -8.99
CA ALA A 495 -22.16 0.36 -8.87
C ALA A 495 -22.85 1.25 -9.94
N LEU A 496 -23.59 0.64 -10.90
CA LEU A 496 -24.31 1.30 -11.99
C LEU A 496 -25.85 1.31 -11.84
N ARG A 497 -26.44 0.76 -10.77
CA ARG A 497 -27.90 0.65 -10.66
C ARG A 497 -28.55 1.76 -9.86
N ASP A 498 -29.74 2.18 -10.28
CA ASP A 498 -30.61 3.08 -9.52
C ASP A 498 -31.11 2.42 -8.24
N ALA A 499 -30.79 3.05 -7.10
CA ALA A 499 -31.52 3.11 -5.82
C ALA A 499 -32.33 1.87 -5.40
N ARG A 500 -31.81 0.65 -5.57
CA ARG A 500 -32.32 -0.50 -4.83
C ARG A 500 -31.85 -0.39 -3.39
N ARG A 501 -32.75 -0.66 -2.44
CA ARG A 501 -32.46 -0.57 -1.00
C ARG A 501 -31.88 -1.85 -0.42
N GLU A 502 -32.05 -2.98 -1.10
CA GLU A 502 -31.63 -4.29 -0.60
C GLU A 502 -30.44 -4.81 -1.42
N PRO A 503 -29.31 -5.13 -0.77
CA PRO A 503 -28.18 -5.80 -1.40
C PRO A 503 -28.62 -7.12 -2.06
N VAL A 504 -28.14 -7.36 -3.27
CA VAL A 504 -28.38 -8.59 -4.03
C VAL A 504 -27.12 -9.45 -4.07
N ARG A 505 -27.30 -10.75 -4.31
CA ARG A 505 -26.17 -11.65 -4.52
C ARG A 505 -25.42 -11.26 -5.79
N ILE A 506 -24.10 -11.10 -5.67
CA ILE A 506 -23.22 -10.95 -6.83
C ILE A 506 -23.14 -12.31 -7.51
N HIS A 507 -23.36 -12.33 -8.82
CA HIS A 507 -23.56 -13.56 -9.58
C HIS A 507 -22.28 -14.35 -9.85
N GLU A 508 -21.12 -13.74 -9.63
CA GLU A 508 -19.80 -14.34 -9.87
C GLU A 508 -18.82 -14.00 -8.74
N HIS A 509 -17.77 -14.83 -8.62
CA HIS A 509 -16.69 -14.57 -7.68
C HIS A 509 -15.80 -13.45 -8.22
N PRO A 510 -15.25 -12.58 -7.36
CA PRO A 510 -14.32 -11.57 -7.81
C PRO A 510 -12.96 -12.18 -8.20
N TRP A 511 -12.24 -11.50 -9.10
CA TRP A 511 -10.81 -11.73 -9.33
C TRP A 511 -9.93 -10.59 -8.81
N GLY A 512 -10.53 -9.59 -8.17
CA GLY A 512 -9.81 -8.51 -7.50
C GLY A 512 -10.70 -7.81 -6.48
N LEU A 513 -10.10 -7.27 -5.43
CA LEU A 513 -10.80 -6.45 -4.44
C LEU A 513 -10.11 -5.09 -4.29
N VAL A 514 -10.88 -4.02 -4.08
CA VAL A 514 -10.35 -2.75 -3.57
C VAL A 514 -10.84 -2.56 -2.15
N VAL A 515 -9.87 -2.43 -1.24
CA VAL A 515 -10.09 -2.41 0.22
C VAL A 515 -9.63 -1.07 0.77
N LEU A 516 -10.43 -0.50 1.68
CA LEU A 516 -10.08 0.71 2.41
C LEU A 516 -9.29 0.35 3.67
N GLY A 517 -8.16 1.01 3.85
CA GLY A 517 -7.36 0.94 5.07
C GLY A 517 -7.70 2.05 6.06
N ASP A 518 -6.75 2.32 6.95
CA ASP A 518 -6.84 3.37 7.96
C ASP A 518 -6.82 4.78 7.36
N GLU A 519 -7.29 5.73 8.15
CA GLU A 519 -7.14 7.16 7.86
C GLU A 519 -5.68 7.56 7.90
N ILE A 520 -5.29 8.45 6.98
CA ILE A 520 -3.96 9.04 6.90
C ILE A 520 -4.07 10.54 6.71
N THR A 521 -2.99 11.27 6.98
CA THR A 521 -2.95 12.70 6.70
C THR A 521 -3.11 12.92 5.19
N PRO A 522 -4.14 13.63 4.72
CA PRO A 522 -4.27 13.94 3.31
C PRO A 522 -3.16 14.88 2.86
N LEU A 523 -2.75 14.78 1.60
CA LEU A 523 -1.91 15.78 0.96
C LEU A 523 -2.62 17.14 0.96
N ASP A 524 -1.83 18.22 0.97
CA ASP A 524 -2.38 19.54 0.68
C ASP A 524 -3.13 19.50 -0.65
N ARG A 525 -4.33 20.08 -0.69
CA ARG A 525 -5.22 19.95 -1.86
C ARG A 525 -4.61 20.59 -3.10
N ARG A 526 -3.84 21.67 -2.99
CA ARG A 526 -3.18 22.29 -4.14
C ARG A 526 -2.01 21.44 -4.63
N GLN A 527 -1.26 20.84 -3.71
CA GLN A 527 -0.22 19.88 -4.06
C GLN A 527 -0.82 18.66 -4.78
N ALA A 528 -1.92 18.10 -4.27
CA ALA A 528 -2.64 17.01 -4.93
C ALA A 528 -3.16 17.42 -6.33
N ASP A 529 -3.68 18.64 -6.47
CA ASP A 529 -4.12 19.19 -7.76
C ASP A 529 -2.96 19.24 -8.79
N ILE A 530 -1.80 19.78 -8.40
CA ILE A 530 -0.61 19.88 -9.26
C ILE A 530 -0.14 18.48 -9.70
N GLU A 531 -0.05 17.54 -8.76
CA GLU A 531 0.32 16.16 -9.06
C GLU A 531 -0.71 15.49 -9.99
N ALA A 532 -2.00 15.78 -9.84
CA ALA A 532 -3.04 15.30 -10.75
C ALA A 532 -2.88 15.84 -12.18
N LEU A 533 -2.54 17.12 -12.35
CA LEU A 533 -2.25 17.69 -13.67
C LEU A 533 -1.01 17.06 -14.32
N ARG A 534 0.07 16.84 -13.55
CA ARG A 534 1.29 16.15 -14.03
C ARG A 534 0.96 14.75 -14.54
N HIS A 535 0.20 13.97 -13.77
CA HIS A 535 -0.22 12.63 -14.17
C HIS A 535 -1.14 12.64 -15.39
N ALA A 536 -2.09 13.58 -15.47
CA ALA A 536 -2.96 13.76 -16.63
C ALA A 536 -2.16 13.99 -17.93
N LEU A 537 -1.12 14.82 -17.89
CA LEU A 537 -0.22 15.03 -19.04
C LEU A 537 0.58 13.77 -19.38
N ALA A 538 1.04 13.02 -18.37
CA ALA A 538 1.75 11.76 -18.59
C ALA A 538 0.84 10.73 -19.29
N LEU A 539 -0.43 10.62 -18.88
CA LEU A 539 -1.43 9.76 -19.54
C LEU A 539 -1.67 10.18 -20.99
N ALA A 540 -1.92 11.47 -21.23
CA ALA A 540 -2.15 12.00 -22.57
C ALA A 540 -0.97 11.76 -23.53
N ARG A 541 0.25 11.66 -22.98
CA ARG A 541 1.50 11.44 -23.72
C ARG A 541 1.93 9.98 -23.80
N ASP A 542 1.15 9.05 -23.25
CA ASP A 542 1.49 7.62 -23.13
C ASP A 542 2.80 7.37 -22.36
N ARG A 543 2.99 8.11 -21.25
CA ARG A 543 4.19 8.08 -20.37
C ARG A 543 3.87 7.68 -18.92
N ALA A 544 2.64 7.33 -18.60
CA ALA A 544 2.18 7.03 -17.23
C ALA A 544 2.53 5.61 -16.71
N GLY A 545 3.42 4.88 -17.39
CA GLY A 545 3.83 3.53 -16.95
C GLY A 545 2.77 2.44 -17.15
N ALA A 546 1.94 2.55 -18.20
CA ALA A 546 0.94 1.53 -18.50
C ALA A 546 1.56 0.14 -18.78
N PRO A 547 0.83 -0.97 -18.54
CA PRO A 547 1.32 -2.31 -18.84
C PRO A 547 1.79 -2.46 -20.29
N PRO A 548 2.68 -3.43 -20.59
CA PRO A 548 3.14 -3.64 -21.95
C PRO A 548 1.97 -3.79 -22.92
N ARG A 549 2.02 -3.02 -24.03
CA ARG A 549 1.00 -2.96 -25.09
C ARG A 549 -0.29 -2.21 -24.75
N CYS A 550 -0.47 -1.75 -23.51
CA CYS A 550 -1.54 -0.84 -23.14
C CYS A 550 -1.17 0.61 -23.46
N PHE A 551 -2.14 1.39 -23.90
CA PHE A 551 -2.02 2.80 -24.29
C PHE A 551 -3.03 3.65 -23.52
N THR A 552 -2.70 4.93 -23.28
CA THR A 552 -3.44 5.79 -22.34
C THR A 552 -3.92 7.11 -22.95
N GLY A 553 -3.43 7.48 -24.13
CA GLY A 553 -3.74 8.76 -24.76
C GLY A 553 -3.57 8.76 -26.28
N ARG A 554 -2.52 9.43 -26.78
CA ARG A 554 -2.29 9.63 -28.22
C ARG A 554 -2.21 8.32 -29.00
N LYS A 555 -1.53 7.31 -28.44
CA LYS A 555 -1.46 5.98 -29.06
C LYS A 555 -2.83 5.30 -29.09
N SER A 556 -3.69 5.54 -28.10
CA SER A 556 -5.04 4.98 -28.06
C SER A 556 -5.95 5.55 -29.14
N TYR A 557 -5.93 6.88 -29.35
CA TYR A 557 -6.62 7.51 -30.46
C TYR A 557 -6.16 6.96 -31.80
N ARG A 558 -4.84 6.81 -31.98
CA ARG A 558 -4.29 6.23 -33.21
C ARG A 558 -4.78 4.80 -33.44
N LEU A 559 -4.69 3.95 -32.42
CA LEU A 559 -5.13 2.56 -32.52
C LEU A 559 -6.63 2.47 -32.83
N TRP A 560 -7.45 3.35 -32.24
CA TRP A 560 -8.88 3.42 -32.53
C TRP A 560 -9.15 3.79 -34.00
N THR A 561 -8.48 4.83 -34.51
CA THR A 561 -8.58 5.23 -35.92
C THR A 561 -8.09 4.13 -36.87
N GLU A 562 -6.99 3.44 -36.53
CA GLU A 562 -6.48 2.30 -37.29
C GLU A 562 -7.50 1.16 -37.35
N ALA A 563 -8.11 0.80 -36.21
CA ALA A 563 -9.14 -0.24 -36.14
C ALA A 563 -10.39 0.09 -36.97
N LEU A 564 -10.82 1.36 -37.01
CA LEU A 564 -11.94 1.79 -37.84
C LEU A 564 -11.64 1.68 -39.34
N ARG A 565 -10.38 1.88 -39.73
CA ARG A 565 -9.93 1.82 -41.13
C ARG A 565 -9.53 0.43 -41.58
N ASP A 566 -9.51 -0.55 -40.68
CA ASP A 566 -9.27 -1.94 -41.04
C ASP A 566 -10.43 -2.47 -41.90
N THR A 567 -10.09 -2.93 -43.11
CA THR A 567 -11.05 -3.51 -44.05
C THR A 567 -11.08 -5.04 -44.02
N GLU A 568 -10.09 -5.67 -43.39
CA GLU A 568 -9.95 -7.13 -43.29
C GLU A 568 -10.56 -7.64 -41.99
N HIS A 569 -10.41 -6.87 -40.91
CA HIS A 569 -10.82 -7.24 -39.56
C HIS A 569 -11.69 -6.15 -38.92
N LEU A 570 -12.95 -6.08 -39.37
CA LEU A 570 -13.86 -4.97 -39.07
C LEU A 570 -14.21 -4.80 -37.58
N GLY A 571 -14.09 -5.88 -36.80
CA GLY A 571 -14.52 -5.90 -35.40
C GLY A 571 -16.02 -5.71 -35.23
N GLN A 572 -16.46 -5.49 -33.98
CA GLN A 572 -17.87 -5.36 -33.64
C GLN A 572 -18.24 -3.90 -33.32
N ALA A 573 -19.41 -3.46 -33.78
CA ALA A 573 -19.91 -2.09 -33.56
C ALA A 573 -19.97 -1.70 -32.07
N ARG A 574 -20.23 -2.67 -31.19
CA ARG A 574 -20.23 -2.49 -29.73
C ARG A 574 -18.90 -1.98 -29.18
N TRP A 575 -17.76 -2.33 -29.80
CA TRP A 575 -16.45 -1.86 -29.34
C TRP A 575 -16.29 -0.35 -29.55
N GLN A 576 -16.78 0.15 -30.69
CA GLN A 576 -16.78 1.57 -31.01
C GLN A 576 -17.75 2.32 -30.10
N SER A 577 -18.89 1.69 -29.80
CA SER A 577 -19.88 2.21 -28.85
C SER A 577 -19.28 2.38 -27.45
N ASN A 578 -18.53 1.39 -26.97
CA ASN A 578 -17.84 1.46 -25.68
C ASN A 578 -16.79 2.57 -25.67
N MET A 579 -15.97 2.70 -26.71
CA MET A 579 -14.99 3.79 -26.81
C MET A 579 -15.65 5.17 -26.70
N CYS A 580 -16.76 5.38 -27.41
CA CYS A 580 -17.54 6.61 -27.31
C CYS A 580 -18.13 6.80 -25.91
N LEU A 581 -18.73 5.76 -25.32
CA LEU A 581 -19.32 5.83 -23.97
C LEU A 581 -18.27 6.24 -22.93
N HIS A 582 -17.13 5.55 -22.89
CA HIS A 582 -16.09 5.79 -21.90
C HIS A 582 -15.39 7.14 -22.11
N LEU A 583 -15.09 7.54 -23.35
CA LEU A 583 -14.54 8.87 -23.59
C LEU A 583 -15.52 9.97 -23.15
N GLY A 584 -16.82 9.77 -23.38
CA GLY A 584 -17.86 10.69 -22.93
C GLY A 584 -17.94 10.81 -21.40
N ILE A 585 -17.90 9.67 -20.70
CA ILE A 585 -17.87 9.63 -19.22
C ILE A 585 -16.61 10.34 -18.70
N ASN A 586 -15.44 10.00 -19.25
CA ASN A 586 -14.14 10.52 -18.79
C ASN A 586 -14.06 12.03 -18.99
N ARG A 587 -14.44 12.55 -20.17
CA ARG A 587 -14.34 13.99 -20.47
C ARG A 587 -15.37 14.85 -19.75
N ARG A 588 -16.53 14.29 -19.40
CA ARG A 588 -17.48 14.97 -18.51
C ARG A 588 -16.87 15.18 -17.13
N ALA A 589 -16.28 14.13 -16.56
CA ALA A 589 -15.58 14.22 -15.28
C ALA A 589 -14.36 15.15 -15.37
N ALA A 590 -13.60 15.12 -16.47
CA ALA A 590 -12.44 15.98 -16.67
C ALA A 590 -12.82 17.46 -16.61
N SER A 591 -13.83 17.88 -17.36
CA SER A 591 -14.31 19.28 -17.35
C SER A 591 -14.76 19.70 -15.95
N ALA A 592 -15.61 18.89 -15.29
CA ALA A 592 -16.10 19.19 -13.95
C ALA A 592 -14.95 19.32 -12.94
N TYR A 593 -14.00 18.38 -12.99
CA TYR A 593 -12.83 18.34 -12.12
C TYR A 593 -11.93 19.57 -12.30
N VAL A 594 -11.53 19.92 -13.53
CA VAL A 594 -10.64 21.08 -13.76
C VAL A 594 -11.32 22.42 -13.47
N ARG A 595 -12.64 22.54 -13.66
CA ARG A 595 -13.41 23.72 -13.23
C ARG A 595 -13.42 23.84 -11.71
N LYS A 596 -13.67 22.75 -10.99
CA LYS A 596 -13.61 22.72 -9.52
C LYS A 596 -12.21 23.08 -9.02
N MET A 597 -11.17 22.58 -9.67
CA MET A 597 -9.78 22.93 -9.39
C MET A 597 -9.53 24.43 -9.59
N ALA A 598 -9.98 25.02 -10.70
CA ALA A 598 -9.80 26.45 -11.00
C ALA A 598 -10.30 27.38 -9.88
N THR A 599 -11.33 26.98 -9.12
CA THR A 599 -11.85 27.79 -7.98
C THR A 599 -10.89 27.90 -6.80
N ARG A 600 -9.85 27.05 -6.72
CA ARG A 600 -8.90 26.98 -5.59
C ARG A 600 -7.51 27.53 -5.92
N HIS A 601 -7.26 27.86 -7.18
CA HIS A 601 -5.96 28.32 -7.69
C HIS A 601 -6.01 29.81 -8.09
N PRO A 602 -4.86 30.49 -8.13
CA PRO A 602 -4.75 31.86 -8.65
C PRO A 602 -5.31 32.03 -10.07
N GLU A 603 -5.70 33.26 -10.41
CA GLU A 603 -6.37 33.61 -11.68
C GLU A 603 -5.58 33.16 -12.92
N GLU A 604 -4.26 33.25 -12.89
CA GLU A 604 -3.37 32.82 -13.98
C GLU A 604 -3.50 31.33 -14.28
N ILE A 605 -3.56 30.49 -13.25
CA ILE A 605 -3.75 29.03 -13.37
C ILE A 605 -5.21 28.73 -13.73
N ALA A 606 -6.15 29.38 -13.03
CA ALA A 606 -7.59 29.18 -13.19
C ALA A 606 -8.06 29.46 -14.62
N THR A 607 -7.49 30.47 -15.29
CA THR A 607 -7.79 30.81 -16.69
C THR A 607 -7.52 29.63 -17.62
N HIS A 608 -6.33 29.03 -17.51
CA HIS A 608 -5.93 27.90 -18.34
C HIS A 608 -6.73 26.62 -17.99
N LEU A 609 -7.02 26.38 -16.71
CA LEU A 609 -7.88 25.26 -16.32
C LEU A 609 -9.30 25.37 -16.88
N ASN A 610 -9.89 26.57 -16.89
CA ASN A 610 -11.20 26.80 -17.49
C ASN A 610 -11.16 26.68 -19.03
N ALA A 611 -10.08 27.11 -19.68
CA ALA A 611 -9.87 26.91 -21.12
C ALA A 611 -9.76 25.41 -21.47
N ALA A 612 -9.04 24.62 -20.66
CA ALA A 612 -8.98 23.16 -20.79
C ALA A 612 -10.38 22.53 -20.66
N ALA A 613 -11.17 22.96 -19.67
CA ALA A 613 -12.53 22.48 -19.46
C ALA A 613 -13.43 22.69 -20.70
N ALA A 614 -13.38 23.89 -21.28
CA ALA A 614 -14.14 24.22 -22.49
C ALA A 614 -13.74 23.34 -23.69
N LEU A 615 -12.46 22.98 -23.82
CA LEU A 615 -11.97 22.09 -24.86
C LEU A 615 -12.42 20.64 -24.65
N PHE A 616 -12.52 20.18 -23.39
CA PHE A 616 -13.12 18.87 -23.09
C PHE A 616 -14.63 18.84 -23.34
N GLU A 617 -15.33 19.96 -23.08
CA GLU A 617 -16.74 20.11 -23.46
C GLU A 617 -16.92 20.08 -24.98
N GLN A 618 -16.01 20.68 -25.75
CA GLN A 618 -15.99 20.57 -27.21
C GLN A 618 -15.81 19.12 -27.68
N VAL A 619 -15.00 18.31 -26.98
CA VAL A 619 -14.89 16.86 -27.25
C VAL A 619 -16.24 16.17 -27.06
N LEU A 620 -16.97 16.47 -25.99
CA LEU A 620 -18.30 15.91 -25.73
C LEU A 620 -19.32 16.28 -26.81
N GLU A 621 -19.32 17.55 -27.24
CA GLU A 621 -20.18 18.03 -28.32
C GLU A 621 -19.90 17.25 -29.62
N GLN A 622 -18.63 17.11 -30.01
CA GLN A 622 -18.24 16.34 -31.20
C GLN A 622 -18.63 14.86 -31.07
N LEU A 623 -18.41 14.26 -29.90
CA LEU A 623 -18.71 12.85 -29.65
C LEU A 623 -20.21 12.56 -29.73
N SER A 624 -21.07 13.52 -29.36
CA SER A 624 -22.52 13.40 -29.46
C SER A 624 -23.04 13.23 -30.90
N THR A 625 -22.21 13.60 -31.90
CA THR A 625 -22.54 13.43 -33.33
C THR A 625 -22.10 12.08 -33.90
N ALA A 626 -21.47 11.22 -33.09
CA ALA A 626 -20.99 9.92 -33.54
C ALA A 626 -22.16 8.97 -33.86
N ASP A 627 -22.26 8.53 -35.12
CA ASP A 627 -23.15 7.44 -35.51
C ASP A 627 -22.41 6.10 -35.36
N ILE A 628 -22.74 5.39 -34.28
CA ILE A 628 -22.18 4.09 -33.88
C ILE A 628 -23.15 2.93 -34.14
N SER A 629 -24.18 3.14 -34.97
CA SER A 629 -25.15 2.10 -35.32
C SER A 629 -24.47 0.94 -36.05
N THR A 630 -25.03 -0.27 -35.88
CA THR A 630 -24.54 -1.47 -36.57
C THR A 630 -24.55 -1.31 -38.09
N GLU A 631 -25.54 -0.61 -38.64
CA GLU A 631 -25.63 -0.32 -40.08
C GLU A 631 -24.44 0.55 -40.54
N THR A 632 -24.20 1.67 -39.87
CA THR A 632 -23.10 2.59 -40.21
C THR A 632 -21.74 1.90 -40.04
N MET A 633 -21.54 1.16 -38.95
CA MET A 633 -20.30 0.42 -38.69
C MET A 633 -20.07 -0.77 -39.65
N GLY A 634 -21.14 -1.28 -40.27
CA GLY A 634 -21.05 -2.31 -41.32
C GLY A 634 -20.41 -1.81 -42.62
N THR A 635 -20.44 -0.50 -42.88
CA THR A 635 -19.94 0.09 -44.14
C THR A 635 -18.55 0.72 -43.98
N GLN A 636 -17.72 0.64 -45.02
CA GLN A 636 -16.42 1.33 -45.05
C GLN A 636 -16.59 2.85 -44.93
N GLU A 637 -17.60 3.42 -45.58
CA GLU A 637 -17.87 4.86 -45.53
C GLU A 637 -18.23 5.32 -44.11
N GLY A 638 -19.10 4.57 -43.42
CA GLY A 638 -19.49 4.87 -42.04
C GLY A 638 -18.31 4.82 -41.08
N ARG A 639 -17.46 3.78 -41.19
CA ARG A 639 -16.24 3.69 -40.37
C ARG A 639 -15.24 4.80 -40.67
N GLU A 640 -15.03 5.19 -41.93
CA GLU A 640 -14.14 6.30 -42.28
C GLU A 640 -14.68 7.65 -41.76
N ARG A 641 -16.01 7.86 -41.77
CA ARG A 641 -16.62 9.04 -41.16
C ARG A 641 -16.34 9.11 -39.66
N LEU A 642 -16.48 7.99 -38.94
CA LEU A 642 -16.16 7.91 -37.52
C LEU A 642 -14.65 8.10 -37.27
N ALA A 643 -13.78 7.50 -38.09
CA ALA A 643 -12.33 7.67 -37.99
C ALA A 643 -11.92 9.15 -38.08
N LYS A 644 -12.48 9.89 -39.04
CA LYS A 644 -12.26 11.34 -39.18
C LYS A 644 -12.81 12.15 -38.00
N LEU A 645 -13.91 11.71 -37.40
CA LEU A 645 -14.44 12.33 -36.18
C LEU A 645 -13.48 12.13 -35.01
N VAL A 646 -12.99 10.91 -34.81
CA VAL A 646 -12.00 10.56 -33.77
C VAL A 646 -10.72 11.40 -33.93
N GLU A 647 -10.23 11.61 -35.15
CA GLU A 647 -9.08 12.47 -35.42
C GLU A 647 -9.31 13.94 -35.02
N ARG A 648 -10.51 14.49 -35.28
CA ARG A 648 -10.88 15.86 -34.84
C ARG A 648 -10.98 15.96 -33.32
N ILE A 649 -11.58 14.95 -32.69
CA ILE A 649 -11.66 14.85 -31.23
C ILE A 649 -10.25 14.82 -30.63
N ALA A 650 -9.33 14.02 -31.19
CA ALA A 650 -7.94 13.96 -30.73
C ALA A 650 -7.19 15.30 -30.89
N VAL A 651 -7.59 16.17 -31.82
CA VAL A 651 -7.04 17.54 -31.93
C VAL A 651 -7.56 18.42 -30.79
N ALA A 652 -8.87 18.43 -30.55
CA ALA A 652 -9.46 19.20 -29.45
C ALA A 652 -8.91 18.75 -28.08
N ASP A 653 -8.82 17.43 -27.87
CA ASP A 653 -8.32 16.83 -26.65
C ASP A 653 -6.85 17.22 -26.38
N ARG A 654 -5.99 17.17 -27.41
CA ARG A 654 -4.59 17.63 -27.30
C ARG A 654 -4.47 19.10 -26.96
N ARG A 655 -5.38 19.96 -27.45
CA ARG A 655 -5.41 21.38 -27.07
C ARG A 655 -5.81 21.54 -25.61
N GLY A 656 -6.79 20.78 -25.13
CA GLY A 656 -7.16 20.77 -23.71
C GLY A 656 -5.98 20.42 -22.80
N PHE A 657 -5.19 19.41 -23.18
CA PHE A 657 -3.96 19.08 -22.46
C PHE A 657 -2.85 20.13 -22.60
N ALA A 658 -2.79 20.91 -23.69
CA ALA A 658 -1.83 22.01 -23.81
C ALA A 658 -2.16 23.13 -22.80
N GLU A 659 -3.44 23.42 -22.56
CA GLU A 659 -3.86 24.37 -21.52
C GLU A 659 -3.53 23.86 -20.11
N ILE A 660 -3.71 22.56 -19.83
CA ILE A 660 -3.24 21.93 -18.58
C ILE A 660 -1.73 22.12 -18.40
N GLU A 661 -0.93 21.94 -19.46
CA GLU A 661 0.51 22.15 -19.42
C GLU A 661 0.89 23.60 -19.13
N THR A 662 0.17 24.57 -19.69
CA THR A 662 0.37 25.99 -19.36
C THR A 662 -0.02 26.32 -17.92
N ALA A 663 -1.14 25.78 -17.43
CA ALA A 663 -1.55 25.91 -16.03
C ALA A 663 -0.48 25.37 -15.07
N LEU A 664 0.11 24.22 -15.39
CA LEU A 664 1.18 23.61 -14.61
C LEU A 664 2.46 24.45 -14.62
N ALA A 665 2.86 24.99 -15.77
CA ALA A 665 4.03 25.86 -15.88
C ALA A 665 3.87 27.14 -15.04
N ALA A 666 2.66 27.71 -14.98
CA ALA A 666 2.36 28.84 -14.11
C ALA A 666 2.46 28.46 -12.61
N ALA A 667 1.98 27.27 -12.23
CA ALA A 667 2.11 26.75 -10.86
C ALA A 667 3.57 26.58 -10.42
N ASP A 668 4.43 26.08 -11.32
CA ASP A 668 5.86 25.87 -11.05
C ASP A 668 6.66 27.19 -11.02
N GLY A 669 6.19 28.22 -11.74
CA GLY A 669 6.83 29.54 -11.82
C GLY A 669 6.51 30.52 -10.67
N GLY A 670 5.53 30.21 -9.82
CA GLY A 670 4.98 31.10 -8.79
C GLY A 670 5.58 30.98 -7.38
N GLY A 671 6.67 30.22 -7.19
CA GLY A 671 7.36 30.17 -5.89
C GLY A 671 8.01 31.51 -5.53
N PRO A 672 7.95 31.97 -4.26
CA PRO A 672 8.62 33.21 -3.87
C PRO A 672 10.13 33.02 -4.01
N VAL A 673 10.72 33.63 -5.05
CA VAL A 673 12.12 34.03 -4.99
C VAL A 673 12.17 35.10 -3.90
N SER A 674 12.56 34.72 -2.69
CA SER A 674 12.96 35.69 -1.67
C SER A 674 14.24 36.37 -2.15
N ALA A 675 14.08 37.36 -3.02
CA ALA A 675 15.07 38.40 -3.17
C ALA A 675 14.98 39.25 -1.90
N GLN A 676 15.77 38.91 -0.88
CA GLN A 676 16.18 39.92 0.08
C GLN A 676 17.34 40.73 -0.54
N PRO A 677 17.33 42.07 -0.37
CA PRO A 677 18.37 42.96 -0.87
C PRO A 677 19.73 42.74 -0.21
#